data_AF-A0A7V0Z7S2-F1
#
_entry.id   AF-A0A7V0Z7S2-F1
#
_cell.length_a   1.000
_cell.length_b   1.000
_cell.length_c   1.000
_cell.angle_alpha   90.00
_cell.angle_beta   90.00
_cell.angle_gamma   90.00
#
_symmetry.space_group_name_H-M   'P 1'
#
loop_
_entity.id
_entity.type
_entity.pdbx_description
1 polymer ?
#
loop_
_entity_poly.entity_id
_entity_poly.type
_entity_poly.pdbx_seq_one_letter_code
_entity_poly.pdbx_strand_id
1 'polypeptide(L)'
;MGTLKGGKMKKLWIILIVIGLMLYCAKKEEPLKGEKGGTLVIGTTDLPPVLSPLQPSVLGSNDILNLLFMTLHRIDPHTGKMKPELATSWEFSEDLTSITYYLRKDIKWWDGEPVTAEDVLYTYEKMQEPKTNYPFIASLKYIKKVELIDKYTIKFSFTQVYANLLTDSDIMPVPRHIYEKFGEEFGKTKIVGNGPYKVKEWVPGSGLTLTANENYYRGRPPLDEIVIKYYNNMETMIADFEQGNIDVAFNLTPADAKKFSSNKNINVFSKPGNSYIYIGWNLENEFLKDKEIRKALTMAINRTQILNDVLLGMGQVSLGPLPHSSWAFNENITPIEFNLAKAKEILLSKGFEDRNRNKILDKNGKDITLTIITNVENPERIQILNFVASYLTQLGIKVNAQTMGVGSFISALINRKYDGFIMGWSVGDKIDPTLYWHSDPNRGKFNFVRYKNPVVDSLIDVGTTMLNRRKAKEIWGEFQKRVYEDQPYTFLVVPNEISANYKRVKGTDEGIALASAYTYWIPETERRIAIAAKTTPAPTTPTSTPETPASASTTTPVTPTPTTTPTTTKKEEAPKPSPAVSPEKLLEAAAASKETTVVAPPPPPTTPPKPSVITRPEPIKKVLPKYPEAARAIGATGKVIVKVVVGTDGKVKSATIYSSFGNPACEEAALAAAKQWEFKPATKDGEPFEQSVRIPFDFKP
;
A
#
# COMPACT_ATOMS: atom_id res chain seq x y z
N MET A 1 14.78 60.85 32.75
CA MET A 1 13.54 60.05 32.78
C MET A 1 13.33 59.44 31.40
N GLY A 2 13.11 58.12 31.27
CA GLY A 2 12.71 57.45 30.02
C GLY A 2 13.80 57.12 28.98
N THR A 3 14.01 55.82 28.72
CA THR A 3 14.43 55.21 27.41
C THR A 3 14.38 53.67 27.38
N LEU A 4 13.83 52.98 28.40
CA LEU A 4 13.91 51.51 28.54
C LEU A 4 12.72 50.67 28.01
N LYS A 5 11.68 51.29 27.41
CA LYS A 5 10.46 50.57 26.99
C LYS A 5 10.52 49.89 25.61
N GLY A 6 11.35 50.38 24.68
CA GLY A 6 11.32 49.96 23.26
C GLY A 6 11.69 48.49 22.99
N GLY A 7 12.76 47.99 23.61
CA GLY A 7 13.24 46.62 23.36
C GLY A 7 12.28 45.53 23.83
N LYS A 8 11.63 45.72 24.99
CA LYS A 8 10.60 44.80 25.49
C LYS A 8 9.35 44.80 24.62
N MET A 9 8.90 45.96 24.13
CA MET A 9 7.78 46.02 23.18
C MET A 9 8.08 45.33 21.85
N LYS A 10 9.30 45.47 21.28
CA LYS A 10 9.67 44.74 20.05
C LYS A 10 9.69 43.21 20.25
N LYS A 11 10.22 42.71 21.37
CA LYS A 11 10.12 41.26 21.68
C LYS A 11 8.69 40.80 21.89
N LEU A 12 7.85 41.59 22.58
CA LEU A 12 6.43 41.27 22.79
C LEU A 12 5.65 41.24 21.46
N TRP A 13 5.91 42.19 20.56
CA TRP A 13 5.31 42.20 19.21
C TRP A 13 5.76 41.01 18.36
N ILE A 14 7.04 40.62 18.40
CA ILE A 14 7.51 39.42 17.69
C ILE A 14 6.83 38.15 18.25
N ILE A 15 6.69 38.04 19.58
CA ILE A 15 5.98 36.92 20.23
C ILE A 15 4.50 36.92 19.83
N LEU A 16 3.82 38.07 19.82
CA LEU A 16 2.42 38.19 19.40
C LEU A 16 2.23 37.92 17.90
N ILE A 17 3.19 38.26 17.04
CA ILE A 17 3.15 37.93 15.60
C ILE A 17 3.39 36.42 15.39
N VAL A 18 4.29 35.79 16.15
CA VAL A 18 4.52 34.34 16.08
C VAL A 18 3.31 33.56 16.61
N ILE A 19 2.73 33.96 17.74
CA ILE A 19 1.48 33.39 18.26
C ILE A 19 0.32 33.64 17.29
N GLY A 20 0.24 34.84 16.69
CA GLY A 20 -0.75 35.17 15.66
C GLY A 20 -0.61 34.30 14.41
N LEU A 21 0.61 34.00 13.97
CA LEU A 21 0.88 33.09 12.85
C LEU A 21 0.54 31.63 13.19
N MET A 22 0.82 31.16 14.41
CA MET A 22 0.36 29.84 14.87
C MET A 22 -1.17 29.75 14.90
N LEU A 23 -1.85 30.78 15.42
CA LEU A 23 -3.32 30.86 15.43
C LEU A 23 -3.92 31.00 14.03
N TYR A 24 -3.24 31.65 13.09
CA TYR A 24 -3.69 31.80 11.70
C TYR A 24 -3.48 30.53 10.87
N CYS A 25 -2.41 29.78 11.12
CA CYS A 25 -2.23 28.43 10.57
C CYS A 25 -3.19 27.40 11.19
N ALA A 26 -3.66 27.63 12.42
CA ALA A 26 -4.77 26.89 13.02
C ALA A 26 -6.13 27.30 12.42
N LYS A 27 -6.30 27.16 11.10
CA LYS A 27 -7.62 27.21 10.45
C LYS A 27 -8.45 26.08 11.06
N LYS A 28 -9.29 26.42 12.05
CA LYS A 28 -10.16 25.50 12.77
C LYS A 28 -10.89 24.60 11.77
N GLU A 29 -10.72 23.29 11.91
CA GLU A 29 -11.32 22.33 10.99
C GLU A 29 -12.84 22.55 10.95
N GLU A 30 -13.41 22.55 9.74
CA GLU A 30 -14.86 22.73 9.59
C GLU A 30 -15.57 21.55 10.29
N PRO A 31 -16.59 21.83 11.13
CA PRO A 31 -17.32 20.78 11.82
C PRO A 31 -18.02 19.87 10.81
N LEU A 32 -18.25 18.62 11.19
CA LEU A 32 -18.99 17.66 10.39
C LEU A 32 -20.38 18.20 10.05
N LYS A 33 -20.76 18.11 8.78
CA LYS A 33 -21.99 18.70 8.22
C LYS A 33 -23.07 17.63 8.09
N GLY A 34 -24.31 18.01 8.36
CA GLY A 34 -25.47 17.13 8.23
C GLY A 34 -26.40 17.21 9.44
N GLU A 35 -27.65 16.79 9.25
CA GLU A 35 -28.60 16.61 10.35
C GLU A 35 -28.15 15.47 11.26
N LYS A 36 -28.22 15.67 12.57
CA LYS A 36 -27.94 14.61 13.53
C LYS A 36 -29.06 13.57 13.56
N GLY A 37 -28.68 12.30 13.65
CA GLY A 37 -29.58 11.19 13.96
C GLY A 37 -29.63 10.07 12.92
N GLY A 38 -30.08 8.90 13.36
CA GLY A 38 -30.43 7.75 12.52
C GLY A 38 -29.26 6.82 12.19
N THR A 39 -29.61 5.71 11.53
CA THR A 39 -28.71 4.57 11.24
C THR A 39 -28.41 4.49 9.74
N LEU A 40 -27.13 4.34 9.40
CA LEU A 40 -26.65 3.98 8.06
C LEU A 40 -26.33 2.48 8.02
N VAL A 41 -26.85 1.75 7.04
CA VAL A 41 -26.54 0.31 6.88
C VAL A 41 -25.63 0.09 5.67
N ILE A 42 -24.45 -0.50 5.88
CA ILE A 42 -23.44 -0.77 4.85
C ILE A 42 -23.34 -2.28 4.64
N GLY A 43 -23.34 -2.75 3.39
CA GLY A 43 -22.94 -4.12 3.07
C GLY A 43 -21.47 -4.20 2.64
N THR A 44 -20.80 -5.27 3.06
CA THR A 44 -19.48 -5.63 2.54
C THR A 44 -19.28 -7.14 2.50
N THR A 45 -18.47 -7.61 1.55
CA THR A 45 -17.95 -9.00 1.50
C THR A 45 -16.59 -9.15 2.20
N ASP A 46 -16.11 -8.10 2.87
CA ASP A 46 -14.89 -8.13 3.67
C ASP A 46 -15.20 -8.51 5.12
N LEU A 47 -14.64 -9.65 5.56
CA LEU A 47 -14.87 -10.25 6.87
C LEU A 47 -13.58 -10.14 7.70
N PRO A 48 -13.35 -9.04 8.44
CA PRO A 48 -12.18 -8.91 9.30
C PRO A 48 -12.22 -9.98 10.41
N PRO A 49 -11.16 -10.78 10.61
CA PRO A 49 -11.12 -11.76 11.70
C PRO A 49 -10.81 -11.12 13.07
N VAL A 50 -10.36 -9.87 13.07
CA VAL A 50 -9.95 -9.10 14.26
C VAL A 50 -10.03 -7.60 13.93
N LEU A 51 -10.45 -6.79 14.91
CA LEU A 51 -10.56 -5.33 14.79
C LEU A 51 -9.40 -4.64 15.52
N SER A 52 -8.17 -4.88 15.04
CA SER A 52 -6.92 -4.40 15.66
C SER A 52 -5.95 -3.77 14.63
N PRO A 53 -5.41 -2.56 14.88
CA PRO A 53 -4.32 -1.96 14.11
C PRO A 53 -3.05 -2.81 14.00
N LEU A 54 -2.84 -3.77 14.91
CA LEU A 54 -1.69 -4.70 14.89
C LEU A 54 -1.92 -5.92 13.99
N GLN A 55 -3.15 -6.16 13.54
CA GLN A 55 -3.51 -7.29 12.67
C GLN A 55 -4.48 -6.84 11.55
N PRO A 56 -4.07 -5.86 10.71
CA PRO A 56 -4.87 -5.35 9.60
C PRO A 56 -5.12 -6.41 8.52
N SER A 57 -6.19 -6.23 7.73
CA SER A 57 -6.49 -7.09 6.59
C SER A 57 -5.45 -6.92 5.48
N VAL A 58 -5.05 -8.06 4.89
CA VAL A 58 -4.07 -8.15 3.78
C VAL A 58 -4.76 -8.27 2.42
N LEU A 59 -6.01 -8.75 2.41
CA LEU A 59 -6.79 -9.05 1.21
C LEU A 59 -8.06 -8.19 1.10
N GLY A 60 -8.39 -7.43 2.14
CA GLY A 60 -9.55 -6.54 2.24
C GLY A 60 -9.16 -5.09 2.56
N SER A 61 -10.16 -4.27 2.88
CA SER A 61 -9.98 -2.86 3.22
C SER A 61 -9.87 -2.64 4.72
N ASN A 62 -8.85 -1.89 5.13
CA ASN A 62 -8.68 -1.45 6.52
C ASN A 62 -9.58 -0.26 6.90
N ASP A 63 -10.52 0.12 6.03
CA ASP A 63 -11.48 1.20 6.23
C ASP A 63 -12.27 1.12 7.56
N ILE A 64 -12.58 -0.09 8.03
CA ILE A 64 -13.29 -0.26 9.31
C ILE A 64 -12.43 0.26 10.47
N LEU A 65 -11.11 0.04 10.43
CA LEU A 65 -10.20 0.54 11.46
C LEU A 65 -10.16 2.07 11.47
N ASN A 66 -10.31 2.74 10.32
CA ASN A 66 -10.37 4.21 10.23
C ASN A 66 -11.63 4.83 10.88
N LEU A 67 -12.68 4.03 11.13
CA LEU A 67 -13.85 4.48 11.93
C LEU A 67 -13.62 4.31 13.44
N LEU A 68 -12.71 3.41 13.83
CA LEU A 68 -12.45 3.03 15.23
C LEU A 68 -11.19 3.70 15.82
N PHE A 69 -10.18 3.96 14.99
CA PHE A 69 -8.85 4.40 15.38
C PHE A 69 -8.39 5.58 14.51
N MET A 70 -7.63 6.49 15.11
CA MET A 70 -6.97 7.62 14.45
C MET A 70 -5.52 7.27 14.10
N THR A 71 -5.07 7.67 12.92
CA THR A 71 -3.66 7.71 12.50
C THR A 71 -2.97 9.01 12.96
N LEU A 72 -1.63 9.13 12.81
CA LEU A 72 -0.92 10.37 13.15
C LEU A 72 -1.35 11.51 12.23
N HIS A 73 -1.48 11.22 10.94
CA HIS A 73 -2.03 12.11 9.92
C HIS A 73 -3.00 11.34 9.04
N ARG A 74 -3.83 12.05 8.26
CA ARG A 74 -4.77 11.44 7.33
C ARG A 74 -4.56 11.96 5.92
N ILE A 75 -4.81 11.11 4.93
CA ILE A 75 -5.01 11.55 3.55
C ILE A 75 -6.41 12.17 3.45
N ASP A 76 -6.49 13.38 2.92
CA ASP A 76 -7.74 14.00 2.51
C ASP A 76 -8.28 13.30 1.24
N PRO A 77 -9.44 12.62 1.28
CA PRO A 77 -9.86 11.71 0.22
C PRO A 77 -10.15 12.41 -1.11
N HIS A 78 -10.49 13.70 -1.08
CA HIS A 78 -10.73 14.49 -2.28
C HIS A 78 -9.44 15.06 -2.88
N THR A 79 -8.58 15.67 -2.06
CA THR A 79 -7.39 16.39 -2.57
C THR A 79 -6.10 15.58 -2.58
N GLY A 80 -6.10 14.36 -2.01
CA GLY A 80 -4.91 13.52 -1.87
C GLY A 80 -3.82 14.12 -0.96
N LYS A 81 -4.17 15.12 -0.14
CA LYS A 81 -3.22 15.87 0.69
C LYS A 81 -3.20 15.32 2.11
N MET A 82 -2.00 15.15 2.67
CA MET A 82 -1.83 14.86 4.10
C MET A 82 -2.36 16.02 4.95
N LYS A 83 -3.11 15.69 6.00
CA LYS A 83 -3.63 16.62 7.02
C LYS A 83 -3.38 16.05 8.42
N PRO A 84 -3.16 16.91 9.43
CA PRO A 84 -3.18 16.53 10.84
C PRO A 84 -4.40 15.67 11.23
N GLU A 85 -4.19 14.63 12.04
CA GLU A 85 -5.26 13.85 12.68
C GLU A 85 -4.95 13.70 14.19
N LEU A 86 -4.28 12.62 14.65
CA LEU A 86 -3.80 12.51 16.04
C LEU A 86 -2.60 13.43 16.34
N ALA A 87 -1.70 13.62 15.38
CA ALA A 87 -0.67 14.65 15.45
C ALA A 87 -1.26 15.99 15.00
N THR A 88 -0.95 17.08 15.73
CA THR A 88 -1.27 18.46 15.31
C THR A 88 -0.34 18.96 14.21
N SER A 89 0.91 18.49 14.23
CA SER A 89 1.96 18.85 13.28
C SER A 89 3.10 17.81 13.31
N TRP A 90 3.96 17.86 12.30
CA TRP A 90 5.21 17.11 12.24
C TRP A 90 6.32 17.94 11.61
N GLU A 91 7.56 17.71 12.04
CA GLU A 91 8.76 18.41 11.57
C GLU A 91 9.83 17.41 11.13
N PHE A 92 10.38 17.60 9.92
CA PHE A 92 11.54 16.86 9.43
C PHE A 92 12.84 17.52 9.92
N SER A 93 13.87 16.73 10.21
CA SER A 93 15.23 17.25 10.48
C SER A 93 15.87 17.87 9.22
N GLU A 94 16.87 18.75 9.40
CA GLU A 94 17.56 19.45 8.30
C GLU A 94 18.19 18.53 7.23
N ASP A 95 18.42 17.26 7.57
CA ASP A 95 18.96 16.20 6.71
C ASP A 95 17.91 15.18 6.24
N LEU A 96 16.65 15.36 6.64
CA LEU A 96 15.50 14.47 6.39
C LEU A 96 15.65 13.04 6.94
N THR A 97 16.58 12.78 7.86
CA THR A 97 16.78 11.44 8.47
C THR A 97 15.88 11.17 9.68
N SER A 98 15.07 12.15 10.12
CA SER A 98 14.07 11.96 11.17
C SER A 98 12.84 12.85 10.99
N ILE A 99 11.71 12.40 11.54
CA ILE A 99 10.45 13.13 11.68
C ILE A 99 10.10 13.18 13.17
N THR A 100 9.77 14.35 13.69
CA THR A 100 9.19 14.53 15.03
C THR A 100 7.71 14.87 14.90
N TYR A 101 6.84 14.11 15.53
CA TYR A 101 5.40 14.34 15.59
C TYR A 101 5.01 14.96 16.93
N TYR A 102 4.15 15.97 16.88
CA TYR A 102 3.56 16.61 18.05
C TYR A 102 2.10 16.19 18.16
N LEU A 103 1.76 15.49 19.24
CA LEU A 103 0.45 14.90 19.44
C LEU A 103 -0.53 15.88 20.09
N ARG A 104 -1.80 15.70 19.74
CA ARG A 104 -2.93 16.33 20.42
C ARG A 104 -2.96 15.96 21.91
N LYS A 105 -3.47 16.89 22.72
CA LYS A 105 -3.58 16.75 24.19
C LYS A 105 -5.04 16.63 24.66
N ASP A 106 -5.96 16.73 23.71
CA ASP A 106 -7.41 16.70 23.81
C ASP A 106 -8.02 15.34 23.41
N ILE A 107 -7.25 14.43 22.80
CA ILE A 107 -7.74 13.11 22.39
C ILE A 107 -7.73 12.12 23.57
N LYS A 108 -8.80 11.34 23.65
CA LYS A 108 -8.97 10.25 24.61
C LYS A 108 -9.35 8.95 23.91
N TRP A 109 -8.90 7.85 24.49
CA TRP A 109 -9.48 6.53 24.30
C TRP A 109 -10.95 6.54 24.75
N TRP A 110 -11.80 5.65 24.21
CA TRP A 110 -13.25 5.70 24.48
C TRP A 110 -13.65 5.46 25.94
N ASP A 111 -12.75 4.90 26.75
CA ASP A 111 -12.86 4.70 28.20
C ASP A 111 -12.50 5.94 29.02
N GLY A 112 -11.88 6.96 28.41
CA GLY A 112 -11.61 8.26 29.00
C GLY A 112 -10.13 8.55 29.29
N GLU A 113 -9.24 7.57 29.15
CA GLU A 113 -7.79 7.76 29.27
C GLU A 113 -7.24 8.60 28.10
N PRO A 114 -6.21 9.45 28.30
CA PRO A 114 -5.63 10.24 27.22
C PRO A 114 -4.86 9.35 26.24
N VAL A 115 -4.87 9.70 24.95
CA VAL A 115 -3.98 9.08 23.95
C VAL A 115 -2.62 9.77 24.01
N THR A 116 -1.53 9.01 24.03
CA THR A 116 -0.19 9.57 24.29
C THR A 116 0.90 9.01 23.36
N ALA A 117 2.08 9.59 23.41
CA ALA A 117 3.24 9.15 22.63
C ALA A 117 3.72 7.74 23.06
N GLU A 118 3.47 7.36 24.30
CA GLU A 118 3.72 6.01 24.81
C GLU A 118 2.85 4.94 24.12
N ASP A 119 1.58 5.24 23.76
CA ASP A 119 0.73 4.33 22.97
C ASP A 119 1.33 4.10 21.57
N VAL A 120 1.80 5.18 20.93
CA VAL A 120 2.39 5.15 19.58
C VAL A 120 3.70 4.35 19.56
N LEU A 121 4.57 4.56 20.55
CA LEU A 121 5.80 3.79 20.72
C LEU A 121 5.50 2.30 20.99
N TYR A 122 4.61 2.01 21.94
CA TYR A 122 4.22 0.64 22.27
C TYR A 122 3.66 -0.12 21.06
N THR A 123 2.85 0.56 20.24
CA THR A 123 2.30 -0.01 19.00
C THR A 123 3.41 -0.36 18.02
N TYR A 124 4.36 0.56 17.78
CA TYR A 124 5.53 0.32 16.92
C TYR A 124 6.42 -0.82 17.42
N GLU A 125 6.59 -0.97 18.73
CA GLU A 125 7.28 -2.12 19.35
C GLU A 125 6.52 -3.42 19.08
N LYS A 126 5.18 -3.45 19.28
CA LYS A 126 4.35 -4.63 18.98
C LYS A 126 4.32 -5.02 17.51
N MET A 127 4.37 -4.07 16.58
CA MET A 127 4.45 -4.37 15.15
C MET A 127 5.74 -5.10 14.76
N GLN A 128 6.84 -4.94 15.54
CA GLN A 128 8.11 -5.64 15.31
C GLN A 128 8.22 -7.00 16.02
N GLU A 129 7.42 -7.26 17.06
CA GLU A 129 7.42 -8.55 17.77
C GLU A 129 7.00 -9.68 16.81
N PRO A 130 7.84 -10.70 16.52
CA PRO A 130 7.53 -11.70 15.49
C PRO A 130 6.21 -12.46 15.72
N LYS A 131 5.83 -12.66 16.99
CA LYS A 131 4.56 -13.28 17.40
C LYS A 131 3.31 -12.49 17.01
N THR A 132 3.42 -11.17 16.82
CA THR A 132 2.31 -10.32 16.36
C THR A 132 1.95 -10.64 14.91
N ASN A 133 2.92 -11.15 14.14
CA ASN A 133 2.79 -11.47 12.71
C ASN A 133 2.25 -10.29 11.89
N TYR A 134 2.72 -9.07 12.19
CA TYR A 134 2.22 -7.84 11.56
C TYR A 134 2.41 -7.88 10.04
N PRO A 135 1.32 -7.91 9.23
CA PRO A 135 1.43 -8.27 7.81
C PRO A 135 2.26 -7.30 6.97
N PHE A 136 2.33 -6.03 7.38
CA PHE A 136 3.05 -4.98 6.67
C PHE A 136 4.42 -4.66 7.30
N ILE A 137 5.04 -5.59 8.04
CA ILE A 137 6.38 -5.44 8.65
C ILE A 137 7.46 -4.89 7.69
N ALA A 138 7.32 -5.14 6.39
CA ALA A 138 8.19 -4.59 5.35
C ALA A 138 8.12 -3.06 5.16
N SER A 139 7.14 -2.33 5.72
CA SER A 139 7.14 -0.86 5.75
C SER A 139 8.12 -0.32 6.79
N LEU A 140 8.25 -1.00 7.93
CA LEU A 140 9.06 -0.56 9.07
C LEU A 140 10.58 -0.71 8.82
N LYS A 141 10.99 -1.40 7.73
CA LYS A 141 12.38 -1.76 7.38
C LYS A 141 13.40 -0.62 7.39
N TYR A 142 12.96 0.63 7.24
CA TYR A 142 13.85 1.81 7.23
C TYR A 142 13.74 2.67 8.51
N ILE A 143 12.85 2.34 9.44
CA ILE A 143 12.81 3.00 10.75
C ILE A 143 13.97 2.42 11.59
N LYS A 144 14.93 3.28 11.93
CA LYS A 144 16.13 2.93 12.69
C LYS A 144 15.87 2.94 14.19
N LYS A 145 15.05 3.88 14.66
CA LYS A 145 14.70 4.07 16.07
C LYS A 145 13.43 4.92 16.18
N VAL A 146 12.59 4.61 17.15
CA VAL A 146 11.52 5.51 17.61
C VAL A 146 11.86 5.96 19.03
N GLU A 147 11.65 7.24 19.32
CA GLU A 147 12.10 7.91 20.53
C GLU A 147 10.93 8.68 21.15
N LEU A 148 10.54 8.30 22.36
CA LEU A 148 9.69 9.12 23.22
C LEU A 148 10.50 10.35 23.65
N ILE A 149 10.04 11.55 23.31
CA ILE A 149 10.68 12.82 23.70
C ILE A 149 9.96 13.41 24.93
N ASP A 150 8.64 13.41 24.88
CA ASP A 150 7.75 13.63 26.03
C ASP A 150 6.39 12.94 25.78
N LYS A 151 5.49 12.97 26.77
CA LYS A 151 4.14 12.36 26.72
C LYS A 151 3.33 12.66 25.45
N TYR A 152 3.59 13.78 24.77
CA TYR A 152 2.93 14.17 23.52
C TYR A 152 3.89 14.50 22.38
N THR A 153 5.16 14.07 22.46
CA THR A 153 6.16 14.28 21.39
C THR A 153 6.92 12.98 21.13
N ILE A 154 6.84 12.48 19.89
CA ILE A 154 7.50 11.24 19.46
C ILE A 154 8.33 11.48 18.20
N LYS A 155 9.54 10.92 18.15
CA LYS A 155 10.48 11.09 17.04
C LYS A 155 10.81 9.75 16.39
N PHE A 156 10.60 9.67 15.09
CA PHE A 156 11.03 8.57 14.23
C PHE A 156 12.35 8.96 13.58
N SER A 157 13.38 8.13 13.73
CA SER A 157 14.68 8.27 13.05
C SER A 157 14.86 7.10 12.08
N PHE A 158 15.41 7.35 10.91
CA PHE A 158 15.44 6.40 9.80
C PHE A 158 16.88 6.00 9.42
N THR A 159 17.04 4.89 8.69
CA THR A 159 18.35 4.41 8.21
C THR A 159 18.83 5.16 6.96
N GLN A 160 17.90 5.69 6.18
CA GLN A 160 18.13 6.45 4.95
C GLN A 160 16.97 7.43 4.70
N VAL A 161 17.17 8.39 3.80
CA VAL A 161 16.10 9.28 3.31
C VAL A 161 15.42 8.62 2.10
N TYR A 162 14.09 8.54 2.09
CA TYR A 162 13.31 7.97 0.98
C TYR A 162 11.93 8.66 0.87
N ALA A 163 11.20 8.49 -0.24
CA ALA A 163 9.99 9.27 -0.52
C ALA A 163 8.84 9.05 0.48
N ASN A 164 8.82 7.89 1.14
CA ASN A 164 7.68 7.39 1.92
C ASN A 164 7.88 7.52 3.45
N LEU A 165 8.86 8.32 3.90
CA LEU A 165 9.16 8.53 5.33
C LEU A 165 7.90 8.84 6.15
N LEU A 166 7.04 9.75 5.65
CA LEU A 166 5.84 10.22 6.34
C LEU A 166 4.73 9.16 6.44
N THR A 167 4.54 8.35 5.39
CA THR A 167 3.54 7.27 5.37
C THR A 167 4.01 6.04 6.17
N ASP A 168 5.31 5.74 6.10
CA ASP A 168 5.85 4.52 6.71
C ASP A 168 6.02 4.66 8.23
N SER A 169 6.03 5.89 8.76
CA SER A 169 5.88 6.20 10.19
C SER A 169 4.47 6.63 10.62
N ASP A 170 3.44 6.44 9.78
CA ASP A 170 2.05 6.72 10.18
C ASP A 170 1.48 5.57 11.03
N ILE A 171 1.75 5.62 12.33
CA ILE A 171 1.31 4.58 13.26
C ILE A 171 -0.11 4.90 13.76
N MET A 172 -1.02 3.97 13.53
CA MET A 172 -2.36 3.92 14.16
C MET A 172 -2.23 3.22 15.52
N PRO A 173 -2.20 3.93 16.67
CA PRO A 173 -1.90 3.32 17.95
C PRO A 173 -3.00 2.36 18.44
N VAL A 174 -2.58 1.42 19.30
CA VAL A 174 -3.46 0.68 20.22
C VAL A 174 -3.37 1.26 21.64
N PRO A 175 -4.45 1.23 22.43
CA PRO A 175 -4.42 1.64 23.84
C PRO A 175 -3.53 0.69 24.65
N ARG A 176 -2.35 1.17 25.06
CA ARG A 176 -1.37 0.36 25.80
C ARG A 176 -1.96 -0.25 27.07
N HIS A 177 -2.71 0.54 27.84
CA HIS A 177 -3.32 0.17 29.13
C HIS A 177 -4.44 -0.89 29.00
N ILE A 178 -4.90 -1.18 27.78
CA ILE A 178 -5.80 -2.28 27.44
C ILE A 178 -5.01 -3.45 26.84
N TYR A 179 -4.11 -3.20 25.89
CA TYR A 179 -3.34 -4.27 25.25
C TYR A 179 -2.45 -5.03 26.23
N GLU A 180 -1.87 -4.37 27.25
CA GLU A 180 -1.11 -5.03 28.33
C GLU A 180 -1.97 -5.97 29.20
N LYS A 181 -3.31 -5.82 29.19
CA LYS A 181 -4.25 -6.63 29.99
C LYS A 181 -4.93 -7.75 29.18
N PHE A 182 -5.17 -7.52 27.89
CA PHE A 182 -5.91 -8.46 27.03
C PHE A 182 -5.02 -9.14 25.97
N GLY A 183 -3.86 -8.58 25.62
CA GLY A 183 -2.94 -9.16 24.65
C GLY A 183 -3.63 -9.47 23.32
N GLU A 184 -3.54 -10.73 22.88
CA GLU A 184 -4.16 -11.22 21.63
C GLU A 184 -5.69 -11.20 21.64
N GLU A 185 -6.35 -10.95 22.77
CA GLU A 185 -7.81 -10.73 22.85
C GLU A 185 -8.22 -9.28 22.56
N PHE A 186 -7.26 -8.36 22.47
CA PHE A 186 -7.51 -7.03 21.94
C PHE A 186 -7.86 -7.11 20.45
N GLY A 187 -8.97 -6.47 20.05
CA GLY A 187 -9.52 -6.58 18.71
C GLY A 187 -10.41 -7.81 18.49
N LYS A 188 -10.42 -8.79 19.41
CA LYS A 188 -11.34 -9.95 19.37
C LYS A 188 -12.53 -9.75 20.30
N THR A 189 -12.26 -9.71 21.60
CA THR A 189 -13.27 -9.64 22.67
C THR A 189 -13.21 -8.31 23.44
N LYS A 190 -12.08 -7.59 23.39
CA LYS A 190 -11.97 -6.22 23.89
C LYS A 190 -11.50 -5.25 22.80
N ILE A 191 -12.37 -4.30 22.46
CA ILE A 191 -12.06 -3.24 21.49
C ILE A 191 -12.24 -1.89 22.20
N VAL A 192 -11.19 -1.07 22.19
CA VAL A 192 -11.20 0.32 22.65
C VAL A 192 -10.38 1.11 21.64
N GLY A 193 -10.98 2.13 21.04
CA GLY A 193 -10.34 3.02 20.09
C GLY A 193 -10.44 4.48 20.50
N ASN A 194 -10.11 5.39 19.59
CA ASN A 194 -10.13 6.85 19.77
C ASN A 194 -10.84 7.57 18.60
N GLY A 195 -11.27 6.83 17.57
CA GLY A 195 -11.89 7.34 16.35
C GLY A 195 -13.34 7.84 16.48
N PRO A 196 -13.97 8.19 15.34
CA PRO A 196 -15.30 8.81 15.28
C PRO A 196 -16.45 7.92 15.74
N TYR A 197 -16.30 6.59 15.72
CA TYR A 197 -17.34 5.66 16.18
C TYR A 197 -16.80 4.64 17.18
N LYS A 198 -17.63 4.28 18.15
CA LYS A 198 -17.37 3.21 19.13
C LYS A 198 -18.04 1.91 18.67
N VAL A 199 -17.43 0.76 18.98
CA VAL A 199 -18.12 -0.53 18.83
C VAL A 199 -19.26 -0.62 19.84
N LYS A 200 -20.48 -0.86 19.36
CA LYS A 200 -21.66 -1.17 20.19
C LYS A 200 -21.88 -2.68 20.29
N GLU A 201 -21.72 -3.39 19.18
CA GLU A 201 -21.84 -4.85 19.08
C GLU A 201 -20.98 -5.35 17.91
N TRP A 202 -20.34 -6.51 18.05
CA TRP A 202 -19.67 -7.18 16.93
C TRP A 202 -19.91 -8.69 17.02
N VAL A 203 -20.39 -9.26 15.91
CA VAL A 203 -20.62 -10.70 15.75
C VAL A 203 -19.73 -11.14 14.58
N PRO A 204 -18.56 -11.77 14.84
CA PRO A 204 -17.62 -12.18 13.80
C PRO A 204 -18.29 -13.01 12.70
N GLY A 205 -18.04 -12.65 11.44
CA GLY A 205 -18.66 -13.28 10.26
C GLY A 205 -20.13 -12.91 9.99
N SER A 206 -20.81 -12.16 10.87
CA SER A 206 -22.19 -11.70 10.66
C SER A 206 -22.32 -10.17 10.52
N GLY A 207 -21.75 -9.38 11.43
CA GLY A 207 -21.83 -7.92 11.33
C GLY A 207 -21.22 -7.14 12.50
N LEU A 208 -21.11 -5.83 12.32
CA LEU A 208 -20.52 -4.87 13.25
C LEU A 208 -21.44 -3.65 13.39
N THR A 209 -21.99 -3.43 14.58
CA THR A 209 -22.80 -2.25 14.92
C THR A 209 -21.93 -1.24 15.65
N LEU A 210 -21.86 -0.03 15.09
CA LEU A 210 -21.10 1.09 15.59
C LEU A 210 -22.03 2.21 16.08
N THR A 211 -21.63 2.94 17.11
CA THR A 211 -22.35 4.11 17.65
C THR A 211 -21.45 5.35 17.69
N ALA A 212 -22.02 6.53 17.45
CA ALA A 212 -21.27 7.78 17.35
C ALA A 212 -20.46 8.10 18.62
N ASN A 213 -19.21 8.52 18.45
CA ASN A 213 -18.40 9.06 19.55
C ASN A 213 -18.75 10.54 19.77
N GLU A 214 -19.63 10.82 20.73
CA GLU A 214 -20.02 12.18 21.14
C GLU A 214 -18.82 13.11 21.44
N ASN A 215 -17.70 12.53 21.87
CA ASN A 215 -16.47 13.24 22.23
C ASN A 215 -15.38 13.19 21.14
N TYR A 216 -15.69 12.84 19.88
CA TYR A 216 -14.71 12.89 18.79
C TYR A 216 -14.31 14.34 18.50
N TYR A 217 -13.01 14.58 18.32
CA TYR A 217 -12.43 15.93 18.41
C TYR A 217 -12.79 16.87 17.25
N ARG A 218 -13.21 16.32 16.09
CA ARG A 218 -13.77 17.06 14.94
C ARG A 218 -15.27 17.34 15.07
N GLY A 219 -15.81 17.07 16.26
CA GLY A 219 -17.24 17.04 16.56
C GLY A 219 -17.82 15.63 16.36
N ARG A 220 -18.87 15.32 17.11
CA ARG A 220 -19.69 14.11 16.93
C ARG A 220 -20.10 13.92 15.46
N PRO A 221 -19.99 12.71 14.88
CA PRO A 221 -20.59 12.38 13.59
C PRO A 221 -22.10 12.67 13.51
N PRO A 222 -22.66 12.89 12.30
CA PRO A 222 -24.08 13.19 12.15
C PRO A 222 -24.98 12.00 12.53
N LEU A 223 -24.76 10.84 11.92
CA LEU A 223 -25.50 9.60 12.20
C LEU A 223 -25.29 9.15 13.66
N ASP A 224 -26.27 8.45 14.23
CA ASP A 224 -26.16 7.83 15.55
C ASP A 224 -25.43 6.49 15.45
N GLU A 225 -25.68 5.75 14.37
CA GLU A 225 -25.20 4.39 14.18
C GLU A 225 -24.76 4.10 12.74
N ILE A 226 -23.75 3.24 12.62
CA ILE A 226 -23.39 2.57 11.37
C ILE A 226 -23.46 1.06 11.61
N VAL A 227 -24.29 0.36 10.84
CA VAL A 227 -24.42 -1.11 10.86
C VAL A 227 -23.73 -1.66 9.63
N ILE A 228 -22.61 -2.36 9.81
CA ILE A 228 -21.90 -3.06 8.75
C ILE A 228 -22.35 -4.52 8.76
N LYS A 229 -23.05 -4.96 7.70
CA LYS A 229 -23.41 -6.36 7.47
C LYS A 229 -22.32 -7.05 6.65
N TYR A 230 -21.92 -8.24 7.06
CA TYR A 230 -20.97 -9.08 6.33
C TYR A 230 -21.71 -10.09 5.44
N TYR A 231 -21.22 -10.31 4.22
CA TYR A 231 -21.80 -11.26 3.26
C TYR A 231 -20.75 -12.22 2.71
N ASN A 232 -21.06 -13.52 2.73
CA ASN A 232 -20.18 -14.57 2.20
C ASN A 232 -20.10 -14.61 0.66
N ASN A 233 -20.98 -13.89 -0.05
CA ASN A 233 -20.98 -13.77 -1.50
C ASN A 233 -21.58 -12.42 -1.93
N MET A 234 -21.24 -11.99 -3.14
CA MET A 234 -21.70 -10.72 -3.71
C MET A 234 -23.22 -10.72 -3.95
N GLU A 235 -23.76 -11.78 -4.54
CA GLU A 235 -25.16 -11.90 -4.97
C GLU A 235 -26.16 -11.62 -3.85
N THR A 236 -25.89 -12.11 -2.64
CA THR A 236 -26.72 -11.88 -1.44
C THR A 236 -26.69 -10.41 -1.01
N MET A 237 -25.52 -9.76 -1.08
CA MET A 237 -25.37 -8.33 -0.77
C MET A 237 -26.06 -7.45 -1.82
N ILE A 238 -25.96 -7.80 -3.09
CA ILE A 238 -26.66 -7.14 -4.21
C ILE A 238 -28.19 -7.23 -4.02
N ALA A 239 -28.70 -8.39 -3.65
CA ALA A 239 -30.12 -8.60 -3.37
C ALA A 239 -30.61 -7.80 -2.14
N ASP A 240 -29.79 -7.72 -1.07
CA ASP A 240 -30.13 -6.91 0.11
C ASP A 240 -30.06 -5.40 -0.18
N PHE A 241 -29.17 -4.96 -1.08
CA PHE A 241 -29.15 -3.57 -1.56
C PHE A 241 -30.37 -3.25 -2.44
N GLU A 242 -30.74 -4.14 -3.37
CA GLU A 242 -31.91 -3.96 -4.23
C GLU A 242 -33.23 -3.86 -3.45
N GLN A 243 -33.38 -4.66 -2.39
CA GLN A 243 -34.52 -4.62 -1.47
C GLN A 243 -34.52 -3.39 -0.54
N GLY A 244 -33.40 -2.66 -0.44
CA GLY A 244 -33.23 -1.57 0.53
C GLY A 244 -33.02 -2.05 1.97
N ASN A 245 -32.53 -3.27 2.15
CA ASN A 245 -32.10 -3.81 3.45
C ASN A 245 -30.69 -3.33 3.83
N ILE A 246 -29.93 -2.77 2.88
CA ILE A 246 -28.72 -1.96 3.08
C ILE A 246 -28.78 -0.66 2.27
N ASP A 247 -28.02 0.36 2.68
CA ASP A 247 -28.00 1.71 2.09
C ASP A 247 -26.82 1.99 1.19
N VAL A 248 -25.72 1.26 1.38
CA VAL A 248 -24.46 1.38 0.64
C VAL A 248 -23.94 -0.01 0.30
N ALA A 249 -23.52 -0.20 -0.94
CA ALA A 249 -22.89 -1.42 -1.43
C ALA A 249 -21.62 -1.08 -2.23
N PHE A 250 -20.53 -1.78 -1.93
CA PHE A 250 -19.21 -1.62 -2.56
C PHE A 250 -18.88 -2.80 -3.47
N ASN A 251 -17.86 -2.67 -4.32
CA ASN A 251 -17.32 -3.74 -5.18
C ASN A 251 -18.38 -4.37 -6.11
N LEU A 252 -19.29 -3.54 -6.63
CA LEU A 252 -20.36 -3.97 -7.54
C LEU A 252 -19.81 -4.46 -8.88
N THR A 253 -20.48 -5.39 -9.54
CA THR A 253 -20.13 -5.73 -10.93
C THR A 253 -20.61 -4.62 -11.89
N PRO A 254 -20.05 -4.53 -13.11
CA PRO A 254 -20.56 -3.64 -14.15
C PRO A 254 -22.03 -3.92 -14.53
N ALA A 255 -22.49 -5.16 -14.39
CA ALA A 255 -23.89 -5.54 -14.60
C ALA A 255 -24.80 -4.94 -13.50
N ASP A 256 -24.39 -5.01 -12.24
CA ASP A 256 -25.09 -4.38 -11.11
C ASP A 256 -25.12 -2.86 -11.25
N ALA A 257 -24.00 -2.26 -11.66
CA ALA A 257 -23.93 -0.83 -11.93
C ALA A 257 -24.95 -0.40 -13.01
N LYS A 258 -25.02 -1.14 -14.13
CA LYS A 258 -25.98 -0.88 -15.21
C LYS A 258 -27.43 -1.07 -14.75
N LYS A 259 -27.70 -2.11 -13.95
CA LYS A 259 -29.00 -2.38 -13.32
C LYS A 259 -29.43 -1.23 -12.41
N PHE A 260 -28.60 -0.86 -11.43
CA PHE A 260 -28.93 0.17 -10.44
C PHE A 260 -28.94 1.59 -11.01
N SER A 261 -28.20 1.88 -12.09
CA SER A 261 -28.25 3.18 -12.79
C SER A 261 -29.64 3.50 -13.37
N SER A 262 -30.52 2.51 -13.55
CA SER A 262 -31.91 2.72 -13.95
C SER A 262 -32.83 3.20 -12.79
N ASN A 263 -32.42 2.97 -11.54
CA ASN A 263 -33.22 3.29 -10.37
C ASN A 263 -33.00 4.76 -9.95
N LYS A 264 -34.04 5.58 -10.10
CA LYS A 264 -34.00 7.02 -9.78
C LYS A 264 -33.63 7.34 -8.32
N ASN A 265 -33.76 6.39 -7.40
CA ASN A 265 -33.46 6.56 -5.97
C ASN A 265 -32.02 6.16 -5.58
N ILE A 266 -31.22 5.66 -6.52
CA ILE A 266 -29.84 5.19 -6.29
C ILE A 266 -28.85 6.12 -7.00
N ASN A 267 -27.71 6.37 -6.37
CA ASN A 267 -26.50 6.87 -7.00
C ASN A 267 -25.58 5.68 -7.29
N VAL A 268 -24.99 5.64 -8.49
CA VAL A 268 -23.93 4.67 -8.84
C VAL A 268 -22.67 5.46 -9.15
N PHE A 269 -21.57 5.14 -8.48
CA PHE A 269 -20.25 5.68 -8.75
C PHE A 269 -19.41 4.63 -9.48
N SER A 270 -18.78 5.02 -10.57
CA SER A 270 -17.84 4.23 -11.34
C SER A 270 -16.64 5.12 -11.63
N LYS A 271 -15.51 4.85 -10.97
CA LYS A 271 -14.26 5.63 -11.09
C LYS A 271 -13.12 4.72 -11.59
N PRO A 272 -12.07 5.25 -12.23
CA PRO A 272 -10.90 4.44 -12.60
C PRO A 272 -10.33 3.70 -11.39
N GLY A 273 -10.25 2.38 -11.47
CA GLY A 273 -9.83 1.54 -10.35
C GLY A 273 -8.31 1.41 -10.23
N ASN A 274 -7.85 1.22 -9.00
CA ASN A 274 -6.43 1.05 -8.68
C ASN A 274 -5.93 -0.39 -8.88
N SER A 275 -6.47 -1.14 -9.85
CA SER A 275 -6.03 -2.51 -10.15
C SER A 275 -5.99 -2.82 -11.64
N TYR A 276 -5.22 -3.84 -12.04
CA TYR A 276 -5.19 -4.33 -13.42
C TYR A 276 -5.26 -5.86 -13.47
N ILE A 277 -6.04 -6.39 -14.41
CA ILE A 277 -6.11 -7.80 -14.77
C ILE A 277 -5.13 -8.07 -15.92
N TYR A 278 -4.45 -9.21 -15.86
CA TYR A 278 -3.40 -9.58 -16.82
C TYR A 278 -3.30 -11.10 -16.99
N ILE A 279 -2.64 -11.54 -18.07
CA ILE A 279 -2.14 -12.93 -18.20
C ILE A 279 -0.64 -12.92 -17.88
N GLY A 280 -0.20 -13.65 -16.87
CA GLY A 280 1.22 -13.85 -16.57
C GLY A 280 1.76 -15.06 -17.33
N TRP A 281 2.81 -14.87 -18.13
CA TRP A 281 3.42 -15.94 -18.93
C TRP A 281 4.58 -16.60 -18.19
N ASN A 282 4.65 -17.93 -18.17
CA ASN A 282 5.75 -18.65 -17.54
C ASN A 282 7.04 -18.56 -18.39
N LEU A 283 7.98 -17.70 -18.00
CA LEU A 283 9.21 -17.48 -18.78
C LEU A 283 10.27 -18.59 -18.60
N GLU A 284 9.99 -19.63 -17.82
CA GLU A 284 10.77 -20.87 -17.85
C GLU A 284 10.33 -21.79 -19.02
N ASN A 285 9.14 -21.61 -19.62
CA ASN A 285 8.70 -22.33 -20.83
C ASN A 285 9.43 -21.83 -22.09
N GLU A 286 10.03 -22.75 -22.86
CA GLU A 286 10.84 -22.45 -24.05
C GLU A 286 10.14 -21.61 -25.13
N PHE A 287 8.84 -21.81 -25.36
CA PHE A 287 8.07 -21.03 -26.33
C PHE A 287 7.78 -19.61 -25.81
N LEU A 288 7.59 -19.47 -24.50
CA LEU A 288 7.26 -18.19 -23.87
C LEU A 288 8.48 -17.34 -23.53
N LYS A 289 9.72 -17.85 -23.67
CA LYS A 289 10.97 -17.07 -23.49
C LYS A 289 11.15 -15.95 -24.52
N ASP A 290 10.73 -16.15 -25.77
CA ASP A 290 10.85 -15.14 -26.83
C ASP A 290 9.80 -14.03 -26.67
N LYS A 291 10.25 -12.79 -26.55
CA LYS A 291 9.33 -11.65 -26.35
C LYS A 291 8.50 -11.31 -27.57
N GLU A 292 8.94 -11.65 -28.78
CA GLU A 292 8.14 -11.44 -29.99
C GLU A 292 7.00 -12.47 -30.07
N ILE A 293 7.18 -13.68 -29.52
CA ILE A 293 6.08 -14.64 -29.32
C ILE A 293 5.08 -14.08 -28.30
N ARG A 294 5.53 -13.54 -27.16
CA ARG A 294 4.63 -12.93 -26.17
C ARG A 294 3.87 -11.71 -26.72
N LYS A 295 4.51 -10.87 -27.54
CA LYS A 295 3.84 -9.80 -28.29
C LYS A 295 2.78 -10.35 -29.27
N ALA A 296 3.06 -11.44 -29.97
CA ALA A 296 2.08 -12.08 -30.85
C ALA A 296 0.86 -12.61 -30.05
N LEU A 297 1.07 -13.20 -28.88
CA LEU A 297 -0.02 -13.59 -27.97
C LEU A 297 -0.87 -12.37 -27.57
N THR A 298 -0.25 -11.25 -27.20
CA THR A 298 -0.97 -9.99 -26.90
C THR A 298 -1.71 -9.43 -28.13
N MET A 299 -1.10 -9.45 -29.33
CA MET A 299 -1.75 -9.02 -30.57
C MET A 299 -2.95 -9.90 -30.95
N ALA A 300 -2.95 -11.18 -30.60
CA ALA A 300 -4.05 -12.08 -30.90
C ALA A 300 -5.27 -11.90 -29.98
N ILE A 301 -5.15 -11.21 -28.84
CA ILE A 301 -6.23 -11.06 -27.86
C ILE A 301 -6.89 -9.69 -28.04
N ASN A 302 -8.18 -9.66 -28.37
CA ASN A 302 -8.93 -8.40 -28.49
C ASN A 302 -9.31 -7.84 -27.10
N ARG A 303 -8.38 -7.08 -26.51
CA ARG A 303 -8.51 -6.48 -25.17
C ARG A 303 -9.64 -5.45 -25.09
N THR A 304 -9.92 -4.75 -26.18
CA THR A 304 -11.05 -3.79 -26.29
C THR A 304 -12.39 -4.53 -26.28
N GLN A 305 -12.51 -5.68 -26.95
CA GLN A 305 -13.71 -6.51 -26.85
C GLN A 305 -13.87 -7.09 -25.45
N ILE A 306 -12.81 -7.55 -24.79
CA ILE A 306 -12.88 -8.00 -23.39
C ILE A 306 -13.40 -6.90 -22.45
N LEU A 307 -12.93 -5.65 -22.62
CA LEU A 307 -13.42 -4.48 -21.87
C LEU A 307 -14.92 -4.21 -22.11
N ASN A 308 -15.39 -4.33 -23.35
CA ASN A 308 -16.78 -4.05 -23.72
C ASN A 308 -17.74 -5.19 -23.33
N ASP A 309 -17.34 -6.44 -23.53
CA ASP A 309 -18.22 -7.61 -23.39
C ASP A 309 -18.25 -8.13 -21.94
N VAL A 310 -17.10 -8.14 -21.23
CA VAL A 310 -17.02 -8.62 -19.84
C VAL A 310 -17.26 -7.49 -18.84
N LEU A 311 -16.62 -6.33 -19.05
CA LEU A 311 -16.71 -5.20 -18.11
C LEU A 311 -17.74 -4.12 -18.53
N LEU A 312 -18.52 -4.35 -19.58
CA LEU A 312 -19.56 -3.42 -20.08
C LEU A 312 -19.05 -1.99 -20.33
N GLY A 313 -17.77 -1.84 -20.67
CA GLY A 313 -17.10 -0.55 -20.86
C GLY A 313 -16.71 0.18 -19.57
N MET A 314 -16.94 -0.40 -18.39
CA MET A 314 -16.64 0.20 -17.09
C MET A 314 -15.19 -0.09 -16.65
N GLY A 315 -14.26 0.45 -17.43
CA GLY A 315 -12.83 0.29 -17.22
C GLY A 315 -12.01 0.86 -18.38
N GLN A 316 -10.75 0.50 -18.46
CA GLN A 316 -9.83 0.90 -19.52
C GLN A 316 -8.96 -0.28 -19.96
N VAL A 317 -8.42 -0.26 -21.18
CA VAL A 317 -7.38 -1.21 -21.59
C VAL A 317 -6.10 -0.91 -20.80
N SER A 318 -5.45 -1.95 -20.27
CA SER A 318 -4.22 -1.78 -19.49
C SER A 318 -3.01 -1.57 -20.41
N LEU A 319 -2.21 -0.55 -20.11
CA LEU A 319 -0.98 -0.20 -20.84
C LEU A 319 0.29 -0.54 -20.05
N GLY A 320 0.20 -1.26 -18.93
CA GLY A 320 1.38 -1.66 -18.17
C GLY A 320 1.12 -1.98 -16.69
N PRO A 321 2.19 -2.07 -15.88
CA PRO A 321 2.12 -2.49 -14.48
C PRO A 321 1.59 -1.43 -13.50
N LEU A 322 1.14 -0.26 -13.98
CA LEU A 322 0.46 0.78 -13.20
C LEU A 322 -0.85 1.19 -13.93
N PRO A 323 -1.97 1.41 -13.22
CA PRO A 323 -3.23 1.88 -13.80
C PRO A 323 -3.18 3.38 -14.15
N HIS A 324 -4.09 3.83 -15.01
CA HIS A 324 -4.22 5.24 -15.44
C HIS A 324 -4.46 6.23 -14.28
N SER A 325 -5.05 5.75 -13.17
CA SER A 325 -5.24 6.51 -11.93
C SER A 325 -3.93 6.82 -11.19
N SER A 326 -2.84 6.09 -11.48
CA SER A 326 -1.57 6.28 -10.79
C SER A 326 -0.90 7.59 -11.18
N TRP A 327 -0.47 8.37 -10.19
CA TRP A 327 0.34 9.57 -10.41
C TRP A 327 1.63 9.31 -11.22
N ALA A 328 2.12 8.05 -11.21
CA ALA A 328 3.31 7.61 -11.90
C ALA A 328 3.04 6.99 -13.29
N PHE A 329 1.77 6.97 -13.74
CA PHE A 329 1.36 6.37 -15.02
C PHE A 329 2.06 6.99 -16.24
N ASN A 330 2.40 6.16 -17.22
CA ASN A 330 3.02 6.58 -18.48
C ASN A 330 2.04 6.52 -19.65
N GLU A 331 1.48 7.69 -20.00
CA GLU A 331 0.59 7.90 -21.14
C GLU A 331 1.26 7.71 -22.51
N ASN A 332 2.60 7.67 -22.58
CA ASN A 332 3.37 7.59 -23.84
C ASN A 332 3.67 6.14 -24.29
N ILE A 333 2.96 5.15 -23.74
CA ILE A 333 3.13 3.74 -24.14
C ILE A 333 2.22 3.46 -25.34
N THR A 334 2.83 3.25 -26.51
CA THR A 334 2.14 2.81 -27.73
C THR A 334 1.44 1.46 -27.48
N PRO A 335 0.10 1.36 -27.59
CA PRO A 335 -0.59 0.11 -27.34
C PRO A 335 -0.25 -0.97 -28.38
N ILE A 336 -0.19 -2.23 -27.92
CA ILE A 336 -0.18 -3.38 -28.83
C ILE A 336 -1.61 -3.65 -29.28
N GLU A 337 -1.95 -3.17 -30.47
CA GLU A 337 -3.27 -3.33 -31.07
C GLU A 337 -3.60 -4.79 -31.42
N PHE A 338 -4.90 -5.10 -31.44
CA PHE A 338 -5.40 -6.41 -31.86
C PHE A 338 -5.15 -6.61 -33.36
N ASN A 339 -4.35 -7.63 -33.70
CA ASN A 339 -4.07 -8.03 -35.07
C ASN A 339 -3.70 -9.53 -35.12
N LEU A 340 -4.73 -10.38 -35.26
CA LEU A 340 -4.58 -11.83 -35.32
C LEU A 340 -3.74 -12.31 -36.53
N ALA A 341 -3.81 -11.61 -37.66
CA ALA A 341 -3.02 -11.93 -38.85
C ALA A 341 -1.52 -11.71 -38.60
N LYS A 342 -1.15 -10.54 -38.09
CA LYS A 342 0.24 -10.20 -37.72
C LYS A 342 0.78 -11.08 -36.59
N ALA A 343 -0.06 -11.44 -35.62
CA ALA A 343 0.30 -12.43 -34.61
C ALA A 343 0.69 -13.78 -35.26
N LYS A 344 -0.09 -14.26 -36.23
CA LYS A 344 0.20 -15.49 -36.97
C LYS A 344 1.45 -15.38 -37.84
N GLU A 345 1.67 -14.25 -38.52
CA GLU A 345 2.90 -13.95 -39.26
C GLU A 345 4.14 -14.02 -38.37
N ILE A 346 4.07 -13.47 -37.15
CA ILE A 346 5.19 -13.54 -36.19
C ILE A 346 5.45 -14.99 -35.80
N LEU A 347 4.42 -15.80 -35.50
CA LEU A 347 4.62 -17.22 -35.19
C LEU A 347 5.20 -18.02 -36.37
N LEU A 348 4.71 -17.79 -37.59
CA LEU A 348 5.27 -18.38 -38.82
C LEU A 348 6.76 -18.00 -38.97
N SER A 349 7.13 -16.74 -38.75
CA SER A 349 8.52 -16.26 -38.80
C SER A 349 9.44 -16.91 -37.75
N LYS A 350 8.86 -17.49 -36.69
CA LYS A 350 9.54 -18.22 -35.61
C LYS A 350 9.51 -19.74 -35.83
N GLY A 351 9.06 -20.23 -36.99
CA GLY A 351 9.03 -21.65 -37.33
C GLY A 351 7.90 -22.43 -36.64
N PHE A 352 6.74 -21.80 -36.45
CA PHE A 352 5.51 -22.48 -36.03
C PHE A 352 4.54 -22.57 -37.21
N GLU A 353 4.14 -23.78 -37.60
CA GLU A 353 3.40 -24.07 -38.84
C GLU A 353 2.33 -25.13 -38.60
N ASP A 354 1.13 -24.99 -39.18
CA ASP A 354 0.12 -26.06 -39.18
C ASP A 354 0.54 -27.13 -40.22
N ARG A 355 1.28 -28.15 -39.78
CA ARG A 355 1.88 -29.16 -40.68
C ARG A 355 0.96 -30.32 -40.95
N ASN A 356 0.11 -30.65 -39.98
CA ASN A 356 -0.82 -31.78 -40.03
C ASN A 356 -2.23 -31.38 -40.53
N ARG A 357 -2.50 -30.08 -40.72
CA ARG A 357 -3.77 -29.46 -41.15
C ARG A 357 -4.90 -29.52 -40.11
N ASN A 358 -4.58 -29.65 -38.82
CA ASN A 358 -5.53 -29.65 -37.72
C ASN A 358 -5.92 -28.22 -37.23
N LYS A 359 -5.37 -27.17 -37.85
CA LYS A 359 -5.50 -25.73 -37.48
C LYS A 359 -4.75 -25.29 -36.23
N ILE A 360 -4.01 -26.18 -35.58
CA ILE A 360 -3.06 -25.87 -34.50
C ILE A 360 -1.68 -25.74 -35.15
N LEU A 361 -0.85 -24.82 -34.65
CA LEU A 361 0.51 -24.65 -35.11
C LEU A 361 1.42 -25.67 -34.40
N ASP A 362 2.29 -26.32 -35.17
CA ASP A 362 3.34 -27.22 -34.70
C ASP A 362 4.69 -26.50 -34.66
N LYS A 363 5.56 -26.88 -33.73
CA LYS A 363 7.01 -26.65 -33.86
C LYS A 363 7.79 -27.92 -33.59
N ASN A 364 8.67 -28.27 -34.52
CA ASN A 364 9.44 -29.52 -34.52
C ASN A 364 8.55 -30.79 -34.35
N GLY A 365 7.33 -30.77 -34.90
CA GLY A 365 6.38 -31.90 -34.82
C GLY A 365 5.62 -32.01 -33.49
N LYS A 366 5.50 -30.91 -32.75
CA LYS A 366 4.70 -30.82 -31.52
C LYS A 366 3.76 -29.62 -31.57
N ASP A 367 2.46 -29.85 -31.41
CA ASP A 367 1.42 -28.83 -31.29
C ASP A 367 1.75 -27.81 -30.18
N ILE A 368 1.54 -26.51 -30.42
CA ILE A 368 1.53 -25.52 -29.33
C ILE A 368 0.29 -25.77 -28.46
N THR A 369 0.51 -26.34 -27.27
CA THR A 369 -0.49 -26.40 -26.20
C THR A 369 -0.07 -25.49 -25.05
N LEU A 370 -0.98 -24.67 -24.54
CA LEU A 370 -0.78 -23.83 -23.35
C LEU A 370 -1.85 -24.13 -22.30
N THR A 371 -1.44 -24.42 -21.07
CA THR A 371 -2.33 -24.49 -19.91
C THR A 371 -2.46 -23.12 -19.28
N ILE A 372 -3.67 -22.56 -19.28
CA ILE A 372 -3.96 -21.23 -18.72
C ILE A 372 -4.92 -21.37 -17.54
N ILE A 373 -4.47 -20.93 -16.36
CA ILE A 373 -5.16 -21.14 -15.08
C ILE A 373 -5.75 -19.84 -14.50
N THR A 374 -6.88 -19.93 -13.78
CA THR A 374 -7.36 -18.83 -12.91
C THR A 374 -8.14 -19.36 -11.69
N ASN A 375 -8.56 -18.47 -10.79
CA ASN A 375 -9.27 -18.81 -9.56
C ASN A 375 -10.80 -18.78 -9.76
N VAL A 376 -11.54 -19.76 -9.21
CA VAL A 376 -13.01 -19.91 -9.41
C VAL A 376 -13.84 -18.78 -8.80
N GLU A 377 -13.31 -18.11 -7.78
CA GLU A 377 -14.00 -17.13 -6.95
C GLU A 377 -14.10 -15.74 -7.62
N ASN A 378 -13.62 -15.59 -8.86
CA ASN A 378 -13.75 -14.35 -9.63
C ASN A 378 -14.38 -14.64 -11.02
N PRO A 379 -15.71 -14.44 -11.18
CA PRO A 379 -16.41 -14.71 -12.44
C PRO A 379 -15.93 -13.91 -13.64
N GLU A 380 -15.40 -12.70 -13.44
CA GLU A 380 -14.83 -11.88 -14.53
C GLU A 380 -13.58 -12.55 -15.11
N ARG A 381 -12.67 -13.05 -14.27
CA ARG A 381 -11.47 -13.79 -14.71
C ARG A 381 -11.82 -15.08 -15.45
N ILE A 382 -12.91 -15.77 -15.08
CA ILE A 382 -13.40 -16.94 -15.81
C ILE A 382 -13.92 -16.55 -17.21
N GLN A 383 -14.69 -15.47 -17.33
CA GLN A 383 -15.13 -14.96 -18.62
C GLN A 383 -13.96 -14.53 -19.50
N ILE A 384 -12.99 -13.80 -18.92
CA ILE A 384 -11.74 -13.41 -19.58
C ILE A 384 -10.94 -14.64 -20.06
N LEU A 385 -10.85 -15.70 -19.24
CA LEU A 385 -10.19 -16.96 -19.62
C LEU A 385 -10.85 -17.60 -20.85
N ASN A 386 -12.18 -17.59 -20.94
CA ASN A 386 -12.90 -18.11 -22.10
C ASN A 386 -12.65 -17.30 -23.38
N PHE A 387 -12.64 -15.96 -23.28
CA PHE A 387 -12.25 -15.08 -24.39
C PHE A 387 -10.80 -15.34 -24.85
N VAL A 388 -9.85 -15.39 -23.91
CA VAL A 388 -8.43 -15.66 -24.17
C VAL A 388 -8.24 -17.04 -24.83
N ALA A 389 -8.92 -18.08 -24.34
CA ALA A 389 -8.88 -19.41 -24.92
C ALA A 389 -9.40 -19.43 -26.36
N SER A 390 -10.50 -18.71 -26.63
CA SER A 390 -11.05 -18.55 -27.99
C SER A 390 -10.06 -17.85 -28.94
N TYR A 391 -9.50 -16.70 -28.54
CA TYR A 391 -8.56 -15.94 -29.38
C TYR A 391 -7.27 -16.72 -29.69
N LEU A 392 -6.70 -17.41 -28.70
CA LEU A 392 -5.50 -18.21 -28.90
C LEU A 392 -5.80 -19.48 -29.71
N THR A 393 -7.00 -20.07 -29.59
CA THR A 393 -7.44 -21.15 -30.49
C THR A 393 -7.56 -20.66 -31.94
N GLN A 394 -8.06 -19.45 -32.17
CA GLN A 394 -8.11 -18.84 -33.51
C GLN A 394 -6.72 -18.50 -34.09
N LEU A 395 -5.73 -18.20 -33.23
CA LEU A 395 -4.31 -18.05 -33.62
C LEU A 395 -3.68 -19.40 -34.03
N GLY A 396 -4.27 -20.53 -33.61
CA GLY A 396 -3.74 -21.87 -33.80
C GLY A 396 -2.95 -22.39 -32.59
N ILE A 397 -3.37 -22.06 -31.37
CA ILE A 397 -2.81 -22.56 -30.12
C ILE A 397 -3.88 -23.32 -29.35
N LYS A 398 -3.59 -24.57 -28.97
CA LYS A 398 -4.49 -25.39 -28.16
C LYS A 398 -4.47 -24.92 -26.71
N VAL A 399 -5.54 -24.28 -26.24
CA VAL A 399 -5.63 -23.82 -24.85
C VAL A 399 -6.32 -24.85 -23.96
N ASN A 400 -5.62 -25.28 -22.91
CA ASN A 400 -6.15 -26.03 -21.78
C ASN A 400 -6.54 -25.00 -20.69
N ALA A 401 -7.76 -24.49 -20.77
CA ALA A 401 -8.30 -23.53 -19.81
C ALA A 401 -8.73 -24.24 -18.52
N GLN A 402 -8.24 -23.80 -17.36
CA GLN A 402 -8.53 -24.43 -16.08
C GLN A 402 -8.88 -23.41 -14.99
N THR A 403 -9.80 -23.79 -14.10
CA THR A 403 -10.19 -23.02 -12.93
C THR A 403 -9.97 -23.87 -11.66
N MET A 404 -9.60 -23.23 -10.56
CA MET A 404 -9.36 -23.92 -9.27
C MET A 404 -9.58 -22.97 -8.08
N GLY A 405 -9.74 -23.49 -6.86
CA GLY A 405 -9.90 -22.65 -5.66
C GLY A 405 -8.63 -21.86 -5.30
N VAL A 406 -8.73 -20.71 -4.62
CA VAL A 406 -7.59 -19.81 -4.32
C VAL A 406 -6.37 -20.54 -3.76
N GLY A 407 -6.55 -21.44 -2.80
CA GLY A 407 -5.44 -22.19 -2.19
C GLY A 407 -4.69 -23.07 -3.21
N SER A 408 -5.42 -23.75 -4.11
CA SER A 408 -4.85 -24.52 -5.21
C SER A 408 -4.20 -23.61 -6.26
N PHE A 409 -4.82 -22.46 -6.57
CA PHE A 409 -4.31 -21.48 -7.52
C PHE A 409 -2.97 -20.90 -7.07
N ILE A 410 -2.89 -20.39 -5.84
CA ILE A 410 -1.63 -19.87 -5.26
C ILE A 410 -0.57 -20.97 -5.17
N SER A 411 -0.95 -22.21 -4.82
CA SER A 411 -0.03 -23.35 -4.86
C SER A 411 0.49 -23.63 -6.28
N ALA A 412 -0.36 -23.57 -7.31
CA ALA A 412 0.07 -23.70 -8.71
C ALA A 412 1.00 -22.57 -9.16
N LEU A 413 0.74 -21.32 -8.73
CA LEU A 413 1.62 -20.16 -8.95
C LEU A 413 3.02 -20.36 -8.34
N ILE A 414 3.09 -20.72 -7.05
CA ILE A 414 4.35 -20.96 -6.33
C ILE A 414 5.13 -22.13 -6.93
N ASN A 415 4.44 -23.17 -7.40
CA ASN A 415 5.04 -24.38 -7.97
C ASN A 415 5.23 -24.33 -9.51
N ARG A 416 4.93 -23.21 -10.18
CA ARG A 416 5.08 -23.03 -11.65
C ARG A 416 4.32 -24.08 -12.49
N LYS A 417 3.15 -24.53 -12.02
CA LYS A 417 2.31 -25.54 -12.71
C LYS A 417 1.33 -24.89 -13.70
N TYR A 418 1.86 -24.13 -14.66
CA TYR A 418 1.09 -23.42 -15.69
C TYR A 418 2.01 -22.94 -16.83
N ASP A 419 1.42 -22.64 -17.99
CA ASP A 419 2.07 -21.88 -19.05
C ASP A 419 1.64 -20.40 -19.01
N GLY A 420 0.35 -20.15 -18.75
CA GLY A 420 -0.20 -18.84 -18.45
C GLY A 420 -1.09 -18.85 -17.22
N PHE A 421 -1.30 -17.69 -16.59
CA PHE A 421 -2.30 -17.55 -15.52
C PHE A 421 -2.98 -16.19 -15.58
N ILE A 422 -4.29 -16.12 -15.33
CA ILE A 422 -5.04 -14.87 -15.22
C ILE A 422 -5.17 -14.50 -13.74
N MET A 423 -4.65 -13.33 -13.39
CA MET A 423 -4.77 -12.71 -12.06
C MET A 423 -4.92 -11.20 -12.23
N GLY A 424 -5.04 -10.46 -11.13
CA GLY A 424 -4.85 -9.01 -11.13
C GLY A 424 -4.09 -8.55 -9.89
N TRP A 425 -3.41 -7.41 -10.03
CA TRP A 425 -2.71 -6.73 -8.93
C TRP A 425 -3.39 -5.41 -8.59
N SER A 426 -3.50 -5.11 -7.30
CA SER A 426 -3.83 -3.77 -6.79
C SER A 426 -2.56 -2.94 -6.64
N VAL A 427 -2.64 -1.66 -7.00
CA VAL A 427 -1.52 -0.70 -7.01
C VAL A 427 -1.89 0.48 -6.11
N GLY A 428 -1.29 0.56 -4.93
CA GLY A 428 -1.47 1.71 -4.04
C GLY A 428 -0.68 2.95 -4.49
N ASP A 429 -0.95 4.10 -3.88
CA ASP A 429 -0.23 5.37 -4.15
C ASP A 429 1.29 5.26 -3.96
N LYS A 430 1.72 4.40 -3.02
CA LYS A 430 3.11 4.04 -2.81
C LYS A 430 3.56 3.03 -3.86
N ILE A 431 4.31 3.51 -4.85
CA ILE A 431 4.86 2.68 -5.92
C ILE A 431 6.08 1.90 -5.41
N ASP A 432 5.87 0.67 -4.95
CA ASP A 432 6.92 -0.33 -4.68
C ASP A 432 6.62 -1.65 -5.43
N PRO A 433 7.03 -1.77 -6.71
CA PRO A 433 6.83 -2.97 -7.51
C PRO A 433 7.75 -4.15 -7.14
N THR A 434 8.63 -4.01 -6.14
CA THR A 434 9.71 -4.97 -5.82
C THR A 434 9.21 -6.41 -5.71
N LEU A 435 8.12 -6.64 -4.98
CA LEU A 435 7.58 -7.98 -4.73
C LEU A 435 7.17 -8.74 -5.99
N TYR A 436 6.73 -8.02 -7.03
CA TYR A 436 6.10 -8.60 -8.23
C TYR A 436 7.06 -8.66 -9.42
N TRP A 437 8.03 -7.73 -9.48
CA TRP A 437 8.80 -7.44 -10.70
C TRP A 437 10.32 -7.60 -10.57
N HIS A 438 10.87 -7.59 -9.36
CA HIS A 438 12.32 -7.72 -9.16
C HIS A 438 12.81 -9.16 -9.40
N SER A 439 14.03 -9.35 -9.91
CA SER A 439 14.56 -10.65 -10.35
C SER A 439 15.16 -11.52 -9.24
N ASP A 440 15.73 -10.92 -8.19
CA ASP A 440 16.17 -11.61 -6.96
C ASP A 440 14.98 -12.29 -6.26
N PRO A 441 14.96 -13.63 -6.08
CA PRO A 441 13.88 -14.36 -5.43
C PRO A 441 13.58 -13.94 -3.98
N ASN A 442 14.55 -13.37 -3.26
CA ASN A 442 14.34 -12.90 -1.89
C ASN A 442 13.48 -11.63 -1.85
N ARG A 443 13.53 -10.84 -2.93
CA ARG A 443 12.84 -9.56 -3.11
C ARG A 443 11.57 -9.74 -3.93
N GLY A 444 11.67 -10.30 -5.13
CA GLY A 444 10.58 -10.58 -6.05
C GLY A 444 9.80 -11.86 -5.71
N LYS A 445 9.33 -11.98 -4.46
CA LYS A 445 8.67 -13.21 -3.96
C LYS A 445 7.42 -13.62 -4.75
N PHE A 446 6.77 -12.67 -5.42
CA PHE A 446 5.59 -12.85 -6.26
C PHE A 446 5.87 -12.63 -7.76
N ASN A 447 7.15 -12.63 -8.17
CA ASN A 447 7.57 -12.72 -9.58
C ASN A 447 7.36 -14.16 -10.10
N PHE A 448 6.09 -14.60 -10.13
CA PHE A 448 5.69 -15.95 -10.53
C PHE A 448 6.10 -16.26 -11.97
N VAL A 449 6.08 -15.25 -12.85
CA VAL A 449 6.49 -15.35 -14.27
C VAL A 449 7.99 -15.54 -14.48
N ARG A 450 8.82 -15.35 -13.45
CA ARG A 450 10.29 -15.47 -13.51
C ARG A 450 10.95 -14.47 -14.46
N TYR A 451 10.37 -13.27 -14.55
CA TYR A 451 10.92 -12.18 -15.34
C TYR A 451 12.24 -11.68 -14.75
N LYS A 452 13.23 -11.45 -15.61
CA LYS A 452 14.55 -10.95 -15.24
C LYS A 452 14.99 -9.92 -16.26
N ASN A 453 15.13 -8.67 -15.81
CA ASN A 453 15.70 -7.60 -16.62
C ASN A 453 16.46 -6.66 -15.66
N PRO A 454 17.80 -6.61 -15.68
CA PRO A 454 18.59 -5.86 -14.71
C PRO A 454 18.40 -4.34 -14.83
N VAL A 455 17.89 -3.84 -15.97
CA VAL A 455 17.49 -2.44 -16.10
C VAL A 455 16.19 -2.18 -15.34
N VAL A 456 15.24 -3.12 -15.38
CA VAL A 456 14.02 -3.04 -14.56
C VAL A 456 14.38 -3.11 -13.07
N ASP A 457 15.22 -4.06 -12.65
CA ASP A 457 15.67 -4.16 -11.26
C ASP A 457 16.27 -2.83 -10.75
N SER A 458 17.18 -2.24 -11.54
CA SER A 458 17.79 -0.94 -11.23
C SER A 458 16.77 0.22 -11.20
N LEU A 459 15.81 0.26 -12.12
CA LEU A 459 14.74 1.27 -12.11
C LEU A 459 13.83 1.15 -10.88
N ILE A 460 13.60 -0.07 -10.36
CA ILE A 460 12.88 -0.29 -9.10
C ILE A 460 13.68 0.23 -7.91
N ASP A 461 14.98 -0.06 -7.85
CA ASP A 461 15.87 0.35 -6.75
C ASP A 461 16.02 1.88 -6.64
N VAL A 462 16.21 2.55 -7.78
CA VAL A 462 16.24 4.03 -7.81
C VAL A 462 14.84 4.62 -7.63
N GLY A 463 13.81 4.02 -8.23
CA GLY A 463 12.43 4.52 -8.15
C GLY A 463 11.84 4.51 -6.74
N THR A 464 12.03 3.41 -5.99
CA THR A 464 11.55 3.27 -4.60
C THR A 464 12.24 4.22 -3.61
N THR A 465 13.43 4.71 -3.95
CA THR A 465 14.22 5.63 -3.11
C THR A 465 14.15 7.10 -3.56
N MET A 466 13.65 7.39 -4.77
CA MET A 466 13.65 8.74 -5.36
C MET A 466 12.70 9.73 -4.66
N LEU A 467 13.27 10.69 -3.92
CA LEU A 467 12.52 11.75 -3.22
C LEU A 467 11.75 12.70 -4.15
N ASN A 468 12.28 12.96 -5.34
CA ASN A 468 11.69 13.94 -6.25
C ASN A 468 10.60 13.27 -7.10
N ARG A 469 9.32 13.50 -6.76
CA ARG A 469 8.16 12.87 -7.43
C ARG A 469 8.14 13.04 -8.96
N ARG A 470 8.72 14.12 -9.51
CA ARG A 470 8.84 14.31 -10.98
C ARG A 470 9.88 13.35 -11.57
N LYS A 471 11.10 13.31 -11.01
CA LYS A 471 12.13 12.33 -11.40
C LYS A 471 11.69 10.88 -11.16
N ALA A 472 10.90 10.64 -10.11
CA ALA A 472 10.28 9.35 -9.88
C ALA A 472 9.29 8.98 -11.01
N LYS A 473 8.45 9.91 -11.48
CA LYS A 473 7.58 9.67 -12.66
C LYS A 473 8.40 9.38 -13.93
N GLU A 474 9.54 10.06 -14.13
CA GLU A 474 10.47 9.77 -15.25
C GLU A 474 11.00 8.32 -15.17
N ILE A 475 11.48 7.89 -14.00
CA ILE A 475 11.96 6.52 -13.72
C ILE A 475 10.84 5.48 -13.89
N TRP A 476 9.68 5.72 -13.30
CA TRP A 476 8.52 4.84 -13.43
C TRP A 476 8.00 4.77 -14.86
N GLY A 477 8.17 5.84 -15.66
CA GLY A 477 7.85 5.87 -17.07
C GLY A 477 8.67 4.88 -17.89
N GLU A 478 10.00 4.89 -17.72
CA GLU A 478 10.89 3.93 -18.38
C GLU A 478 10.68 2.51 -17.83
N PHE A 479 10.40 2.33 -16.52
CA PHE A 479 10.04 1.03 -15.94
C PHE A 479 8.81 0.41 -16.63
N GLN A 480 7.69 1.15 -16.70
CA GLN A 480 6.48 0.68 -17.37
C GLN A 480 6.75 0.36 -18.84
N LYS A 481 7.52 1.21 -19.54
CA LYS A 481 7.90 1.02 -20.93
C LYS A 481 8.72 -0.27 -21.14
N ARG A 482 9.77 -0.53 -20.36
CA ARG A 482 10.57 -1.77 -20.48
C ARG A 482 9.74 -3.02 -20.22
N VAL A 483 8.93 -3.00 -19.17
CA VAL A 483 8.00 -4.11 -18.85
C VAL A 483 6.99 -4.31 -19.99
N TYR A 484 6.44 -3.24 -20.58
CA TYR A 484 5.52 -3.35 -21.70
C TYR A 484 6.19 -3.78 -23.02
N GLU A 485 7.42 -3.35 -23.30
CA GLU A 485 8.21 -3.77 -24.47
C GLU A 485 8.62 -5.25 -24.42
N ASP A 486 8.83 -5.80 -23.21
CA ASP A 486 9.17 -7.21 -23.02
C ASP A 486 7.93 -8.13 -22.90
N GLN A 487 6.72 -7.61 -22.67
CA GLN A 487 5.47 -8.40 -22.49
C GLN A 487 5.63 -9.65 -21.59
N PRO A 488 6.21 -9.59 -20.37
CA PRO A 488 6.22 -10.72 -19.43
C PRO A 488 4.79 -11.05 -18.96
N TYR A 489 3.92 -10.03 -18.93
CA TYR A 489 2.47 -10.17 -18.85
C TYR A 489 1.85 -9.70 -20.17
N THR A 490 0.73 -10.31 -20.59
CA THR A 490 -0.25 -9.64 -21.44
C THR A 490 -1.15 -8.79 -20.53
N PHE A 491 -0.94 -7.48 -20.54
CA PHE A 491 -1.77 -6.52 -19.79
C PHE A 491 -3.15 -6.41 -20.45
N LEU A 492 -4.22 -6.78 -19.76
CA LEU A 492 -5.57 -6.83 -20.33
C LEU A 492 -6.35 -5.52 -20.06
N VAL A 493 -6.87 -5.37 -18.85
CA VAL A 493 -7.83 -4.31 -18.49
C VAL A 493 -7.58 -3.78 -17.09
N VAL A 494 -7.95 -2.53 -16.87
CA VAL A 494 -8.11 -1.85 -15.57
C VAL A 494 -9.61 -1.74 -15.33
N PRO A 495 -10.21 -2.56 -14.45
CA PRO A 495 -11.62 -2.38 -14.08
C PRO A 495 -11.82 -1.07 -13.33
N ASN A 496 -13.01 -0.47 -13.45
CA ASN A 496 -13.41 0.61 -12.56
C ASN A 496 -13.67 0.10 -11.15
N GLU A 497 -13.44 0.94 -10.14
CA GLU A 497 -14.00 0.73 -8.81
C GLU A 497 -15.46 1.22 -8.82
N ILE A 498 -16.38 0.29 -8.58
CA ILE A 498 -17.82 0.51 -8.69
C ILE A 498 -18.50 0.33 -7.33
N SER A 499 -19.38 1.28 -6.99
CA SER A 499 -20.12 1.30 -5.72
C SER A 499 -21.44 2.07 -5.88
N ALA A 500 -22.40 1.87 -4.99
CA ALA A 500 -23.67 2.58 -5.02
C ALA A 500 -24.22 2.89 -3.62
N ASN A 501 -25.04 3.94 -3.53
CA ASN A 501 -25.82 4.26 -2.34
C ASN A 501 -27.24 4.72 -2.69
N TYR A 502 -28.17 4.55 -1.75
CA TYR A 502 -29.45 5.24 -1.82
C TYR A 502 -29.26 6.75 -1.64
N LYS A 503 -29.91 7.56 -2.49
CA LYS A 503 -29.85 9.04 -2.49
C LYS A 503 -30.28 9.71 -1.19
N ARG A 504 -30.86 8.96 -0.25
CA ARG A 504 -31.15 9.39 1.12
C ARG A 504 -29.90 9.61 1.97
N VAL A 505 -28.82 8.89 1.67
CA VAL A 505 -27.49 9.12 2.25
C VAL A 505 -26.86 10.30 1.51
N LYS A 506 -26.50 11.34 2.27
CA LYS A 506 -25.93 12.61 1.79
C LYS A 506 -24.47 12.75 2.21
N GLY A 507 -23.75 13.69 1.58
CA GLY A 507 -22.30 13.84 1.75
C GLY A 507 -21.49 12.81 0.96
N THR A 508 -22.12 12.20 -0.06
CA THR A 508 -21.55 11.18 -0.95
C THR A 508 -21.21 11.76 -2.32
N ASP A 509 -21.30 13.08 -2.50
CA ASP A 509 -21.30 13.77 -3.80
C ASP A 509 -19.95 13.66 -4.53
N GLU A 510 -18.87 13.42 -3.77
CA GLU A 510 -17.51 13.19 -4.24
C GLU A 510 -17.16 11.69 -4.35
N GLY A 511 -18.16 10.81 -4.20
CA GLY A 511 -18.02 9.35 -4.13
C GLY A 511 -18.20 8.79 -2.72
N ILE A 512 -18.04 7.47 -2.58
CA ILE A 512 -18.18 6.74 -1.32
C ILE A 512 -16.96 5.88 -0.98
N ALA A 513 -16.64 5.83 0.32
CA ALA A 513 -15.61 4.97 0.91
C ALA A 513 -15.98 4.67 2.36
N LEU A 514 -15.77 3.44 2.85
CA LEU A 514 -16.23 3.05 4.19
C LEU A 514 -15.51 3.85 5.29
N ALA A 515 -14.22 4.18 5.12
CA ALA A 515 -13.50 5.07 6.04
C ALA A 515 -14.06 6.50 6.12
N SER A 516 -14.83 6.94 5.12
CA SER A 516 -15.48 8.26 5.12
C SER A 516 -16.91 8.21 5.67
N ALA A 517 -17.41 7.08 6.13
CA ALA A 517 -18.79 6.95 6.63
C ALA A 517 -19.14 7.89 7.81
N TYR A 518 -18.13 8.41 8.51
CA TYR A 518 -18.32 9.42 9.55
C TYR A 518 -18.68 10.83 9.05
N THR A 519 -18.57 11.11 7.74
CA THR A 519 -19.02 12.37 7.13
C THR A 519 -20.40 12.27 6.49
N TYR A 520 -21.02 11.09 6.46
CA TYR A 520 -22.34 10.89 5.87
C TYR A 520 -23.47 11.19 6.85
N TRP A 521 -24.64 11.52 6.30
CA TRP A 521 -25.85 11.80 7.06
C TRP A 521 -27.11 11.43 6.27
N ILE A 522 -28.24 11.29 6.95
CA ILE A 522 -29.56 11.04 6.35
C ILE A 522 -30.54 12.07 6.94
N PRO A 523 -31.27 12.84 6.12
CA PRO A 523 -32.26 13.80 6.60
C PRO A 523 -33.35 13.12 7.43
N GLU A 524 -33.88 13.79 8.44
CA GLU A 524 -34.88 13.22 9.35
C GLU A 524 -36.09 12.64 8.62
N THR A 525 -36.55 13.33 7.58
CA THR A 525 -37.66 12.93 6.70
C THR A 525 -37.37 11.71 5.81
N GLU A 526 -36.10 11.33 5.62
CA GLU A 526 -35.70 10.19 4.79
C GLU A 526 -35.16 9.00 5.62
N ARG A 527 -35.14 9.10 6.96
CA ARG A 527 -34.70 8.00 7.84
C ARG A 527 -35.71 6.84 7.79
N ARG A 528 -35.22 5.60 7.86
CA ARG A 528 -36.09 4.46 8.16
C ARG A 528 -36.43 4.53 9.65
N ILE A 529 -37.67 4.25 10.03
CA ILE A 529 -37.98 3.87 11.41
C ILE A 529 -37.05 2.71 11.75
N ALA A 530 -36.34 2.79 12.87
CA ALA A 530 -35.24 1.89 13.18
C ALA A 530 -35.69 0.43 13.04
N ILE A 531 -35.02 -0.33 12.15
CA ILE A 531 -35.13 -1.78 12.11
C ILE A 531 -34.43 -2.28 13.38
N ALA A 532 -35.18 -2.32 14.48
CA ALA A 532 -34.71 -2.83 15.75
C ALA A 532 -34.16 -4.24 15.49
N ALA A 533 -32.87 -4.44 15.80
CA ALA A 533 -32.11 -5.60 15.37
C ALA A 533 -32.64 -6.88 16.01
N LYS A 534 -33.66 -7.49 15.38
CA LYS A 534 -34.06 -8.86 15.61
C LYS A 534 -33.09 -9.78 14.88
N THR A 535 -31.86 -9.83 15.39
CA THR A 535 -30.95 -10.98 15.29
C THR A 535 -31.62 -12.17 15.98
N THR A 536 -32.65 -12.68 15.31
CA THR A 536 -33.39 -13.87 15.72
C THR A 536 -32.46 -15.04 15.41
N PRO A 537 -31.96 -15.80 16.41
CA PRO A 537 -31.21 -17.00 16.12
C PRO A 537 -32.10 -17.95 15.31
N ALA A 538 -31.52 -18.64 14.33
CA ALA A 538 -32.24 -19.67 13.59
C ALA A 538 -32.83 -20.70 14.59
N PRO A 539 -34.07 -21.19 14.40
CA PRO A 539 -34.69 -22.09 15.37
C PRO A 539 -33.80 -23.32 15.62
N THR A 540 -33.36 -23.49 16.86
CA THR A 540 -32.63 -24.68 17.28
C THR A 540 -33.57 -25.87 17.34
N THR A 541 -33.68 -26.59 16.21
CA THR A 541 -34.31 -27.91 16.16
C THR A 541 -33.69 -28.78 17.27
N PRO A 542 -34.48 -29.30 18.23
CA PRO A 542 -33.93 -30.11 19.30
C PRO A 542 -33.40 -31.43 18.73
N THR A 543 -32.11 -31.69 18.91
CA THR A 543 -31.48 -32.95 18.50
C THR A 543 -32.09 -34.11 19.27
N SER A 544 -32.94 -34.89 18.59
CA SER A 544 -33.46 -36.15 19.10
C SER A 544 -32.32 -37.16 19.27
N THR A 545 -32.23 -37.78 20.44
CA THR A 545 -31.28 -38.86 20.75
C THR A 545 -31.37 -40.00 19.71
N PRO A 546 -30.25 -40.49 19.17
CA PRO A 546 -30.24 -41.71 18.37
C PRO A 546 -30.49 -42.93 19.29
N GLU A 547 -31.63 -43.58 19.13
CA GLU A 547 -31.86 -44.91 19.74
C GLU A 547 -30.99 -45.98 19.04
N THR A 548 -30.61 -47.01 19.79
CA THR A 548 -29.75 -48.10 19.32
C THR A 548 -30.58 -49.23 18.70
N PRO A 549 -30.35 -49.61 17.44
CA PRO A 549 -30.76 -50.91 16.92
C PRO A 549 -29.73 -51.97 17.33
N ALA A 550 -30.16 -52.99 18.08
CA ALA A 550 -29.36 -54.14 18.45
C ALA A 550 -29.87 -55.42 17.76
N SER A 551 -29.04 -56.48 17.72
CA SER A 551 -29.28 -57.74 16.98
C SER A 551 -29.20 -57.57 15.45
N ALA A 552 -28.68 -58.48 14.63
CA ALA A 552 -27.96 -59.76 14.79
C ALA A 552 -27.38 -60.13 13.38
N SER A 553 -26.45 -61.07 13.14
CA SER A 553 -25.71 -62.03 13.98
C SER A 553 -24.55 -62.66 13.16
N THR A 554 -23.47 -63.09 13.83
CA THR A 554 -22.52 -64.18 13.44
C THR A 554 -21.71 -64.06 12.12
N THR A 555 -20.48 -64.58 11.96
CA THR A 555 -19.58 -65.40 12.81
C THR A 555 -18.14 -64.86 12.86
N THR A 556 -17.42 -65.16 13.94
CA THR A 556 -15.96 -65.08 14.15
C THR A 556 -15.24 -66.36 13.66
N PRO A 557 -13.90 -66.53 13.82
CA PRO A 557 -12.74 -65.62 13.71
C PRO A 557 -11.61 -66.20 12.79
N VAL A 558 -10.39 -65.62 12.78
CA VAL A 558 -9.06 -66.29 13.00
C VAL A 558 -7.87 -65.45 12.48
N THR A 559 -6.75 -65.51 13.20
CA THR A 559 -5.38 -64.99 12.92
C THR A 559 -4.43 -65.92 13.70
N PRO A 560 -3.16 -66.27 13.32
CA PRO A 560 -2.17 -65.48 12.55
C PRO A 560 -1.32 -66.25 11.49
N THR A 561 -0.23 -65.60 11.03
CA THR A 561 0.86 -66.02 10.13
C THR A 561 1.66 -67.26 10.61
N PRO A 562 2.29 -68.05 9.71
CA PRO A 562 3.69 -67.81 9.23
C PRO A 562 3.90 -68.25 7.74
N THR A 563 4.98 -68.08 6.95
CA THR A 563 6.28 -67.36 6.90
C THR A 563 7.01 -67.85 5.60
N THR A 564 8.11 -67.19 5.17
CA THR A 564 9.19 -67.63 4.22
C THR A 564 9.04 -67.51 2.68
N THR A 565 9.98 -66.73 2.13
CA THR A 565 10.60 -66.68 0.78
C THR A 565 11.53 -67.91 0.50
N PRO A 566 12.29 -68.06 -0.63
CA PRO A 566 12.77 -67.08 -1.65
C PRO A 566 12.57 -67.51 -3.13
N THR A 567 12.98 -66.76 -4.17
CA THR A 567 14.35 -66.80 -4.75
C THR A 567 14.63 -65.67 -5.77
N THR A 568 15.86 -65.13 -5.70
CA THR A 568 16.69 -64.27 -6.59
C THR A 568 16.43 -64.30 -8.13
N THR A 569 16.82 -63.37 -9.03
CA THR A 569 17.68 -62.12 -9.10
C THR A 569 17.54 -61.55 -10.55
N LYS A 570 18.01 -60.37 -11.04
CA LYS A 570 18.57 -59.07 -10.56
C LYS A 570 18.94 -58.21 -11.80
N LYS A 571 18.54 -56.92 -11.91
CA LYS A 571 19.35 -55.91 -12.65
C LYS A 571 19.03 -54.43 -12.38
N GLU A 572 20.11 -53.66 -12.23
CA GLU A 572 20.32 -52.23 -12.53
C GLU A 572 19.47 -51.11 -11.90
N GLU A 573 20.08 -49.92 -11.88
CA GLU A 573 19.81 -48.83 -10.94
C GLU A 573 19.86 -47.48 -11.67
N ALA A 574 18.96 -46.57 -11.30
CA ALA A 574 18.92 -45.18 -11.77
C ALA A 574 18.95 -44.23 -10.55
N PRO A 575 19.57 -43.05 -10.65
CA PRO A 575 19.98 -42.29 -9.47
C PRO A 575 18.81 -41.73 -8.66
N LYS A 576 18.92 -41.84 -7.33
CA LYS A 576 18.00 -41.20 -6.37
C LYS A 576 18.10 -39.67 -6.45
N PRO A 577 16.98 -38.93 -6.39
CA PRO A 577 17.03 -37.50 -6.10
C PRO A 577 17.49 -37.27 -4.65
N SER A 578 18.29 -36.23 -4.43
CA SER A 578 18.74 -35.83 -3.09
C SER A 578 17.56 -35.42 -2.19
N PRO A 579 17.62 -35.67 -0.87
CA PRO A 579 16.54 -35.34 0.05
C PRO A 579 16.36 -33.81 0.19
N ALA A 580 15.11 -33.35 0.20
CA ALA A 580 14.78 -31.97 0.51
C ALA A 580 15.08 -31.66 2.00
N VAL A 581 15.74 -30.53 2.26
CA VAL A 581 16.04 -30.06 3.62
C VAL A 581 14.80 -29.39 4.21
N SER A 582 14.42 -29.72 5.45
CA SER A 582 13.29 -29.06 6.12
C SER A 582 13.64 -27.61 6.52
N PRO A 583 12.65 -26.69 6.56
CA PRO A 583 12.90 -25.28 6.88
C PRO A 583 13.61 -25.04 8.23
N GLU A 584 13.41 -25.93 9.21
CA GLU A 584 13.99 -25.82 10.55
C GLU A 584 15.53 -25.91 10.54
N LYS A 585 16.11 -26.77 9.69
CA LYS A 585 17.57 -26.90 9.60
C LYS A 585 18.26 -25.71 8.93
N LEU A 586 17.51 -24.87 8.20
CA LEU A 586 18.01 -23.60 7.69
C LEU A 586 18.06 -22.51 8.77
N LEU A 587 17.24 -22.62 9.83
CA LEU A 587 17.28 -21.72 10.99
C LEU A 587 18.47 -22.04 11.92
N GLU A 588 18.76 -23.31 12.18
CA GLU A 588 19.95 -23.70 12.97
C GLU A 588 21.25 -23.29 12.28
N ALA A 589 21.36 -23.49 10.97
CA ALA A 589 22.54 -23.08 10.19
C ALA A 589 22.79 -21.56 10.22
N ALA A 590 21.75 -20.73 10.40
CA ALA A 590 21.86 -19.28 10.51
C ALA A 590 22.37 -18.80 11.89
N ALA A 591 22.38 -19.67 12.91
CA ALA A 591 22.90 -19.34 14.24
C ALA A 591 24.43 -19.54 14.37
N ALA A 592 25.03 -20.35 13.51
CA ALA A 592 26.41 -20.85 13.65
C ALA A 592 27.44 -20.12 12.77
N SER A 593 27.47 -18.78 12.78
CA SER A 593 28.46 -17.99 12.01
C SER A 593 28.84 -16.63 12.63
N LYS A 594 29.23 -16.63 13.91
CA LYS A 594 29.87 -15.47 14.57
C LYS A 594 31.06 -15.86 15.46
N GLU A 595 32.16 -16.26 14.83
CA GLU A 595 33.49 -16.07 15.43
C GLU A 595 34.15 -14.83 14.82
N THR A 596 34.50 -13.87 15.67
CA THR A 596 35.37 -12.75 15.30
C THR A 596 36.10 -12.33 16.58
N THR A 597 37.42 -12.36 16.57
CA THR A 597 38.25 -12.31 17.78
C THR A 597 38.11 -10.96 18.49
N VAL A 598 37.58 -10.97 19.72
CA VAL A 598 37.45 -9.76 20.54
C VAL A 598 38.80 -9.41 21.15
N VAL A 599 39.46 -8.38 20.61
CA VAL A 599 40.53 -7.68 21.33
C VAL A 599 39.85 -6.74 22.35
N ALA A 600 40.23 -6.85 23.62
CA ALA A 600 39.65 -6.04 24.68
C ALA A 600 39.98 -4.54 24.49
N PRO A 601 39.01 -3.62 24.63
CA PRO A 601 39.28 -2.19 24.63
C PRO A 601 40.07 -1.77 25.89
N PRO A 602 40.93 -0.74 25.80
CA PRO A 602 41.59 -0.19 26.98
C PRO A 602 40.57 0.43 27.96
N PRO A 603 40.87 0.49 29.27
CA PRO A 603 39.96 1.05 30.26
C PRO A 603 39.65 2.53 29.99
N PRO A 604 38.43 3.00 30.32
CA PRO A 604 38.03 4.39 30.07
C PRO A 604 38.82 5.37 30.96
N PRO A 605 39.10 6.59 30.47
CA PRO A 605 39.74 7.63 31.28
C PRO A 605 38.86 8.00 32.47
N THR A 606 39.48 8.14 33.65
CA THR A 606 38.82 8.33 34.95
C THR A 606 38.21 9.72 35.19
N THR A 607 38.11 10.54 34.14
CA THR A 607 37.50 11.88 34.20
C THR A 607 36.64 12.06 32.94
N PRO A 608 35.33 12.39 33.05
CA PRO A 608 34.54 12.72 31.88
C PRO A 608 35.11 13.99 31.23
N PRO A 609 35.28 14.01 29.89
CA PRO A 609 35.73 15.22 29.20
C PRO A 609 34.68 16.33 29.41
N LYS A 610 35.14 17.54 29.75
CA LYS A 610 34.28 18.72 29.82
C LYS A 610 33.49 18.85 28.50
N PRO A 611 32.17 19.08 28.53
CA PRO A 611 31.39 19.19 27.31
C PRO A 611 31.87 20.39 26.50
N SER A 612 32.43 20.13 25.31
CA SER A 612 33.01 21.18 24.47
C SER A 612 31.95 22.21 24.06
N VAL A 613 32.25 23.50 24.28
CA VAL A 613 31.38 24.59 23.86
C VAL A 613 31.66 24.91 22.40
N ILE A 614 30.79 24.43 21.52
CA ILE A 614 30.88 24.67 20.07
C ILE A 614 29.92 25.79 19.67
N THR A 615 30.44 26.86 19.09
CA THR A 615 29.66 27.90 18.41
C THR A 615 29.61 27.60 16.91
N ARG A 616 28.47 27.88 16.25
CA ARG A 616 28.31 27.76 14.78
C ARG A 616 28.72 29.07 14.09
N PRO A 617 29.11 29.08 12.80
CA PRO A 617 29.47 30.32 12.12
C PRO A 617 28.26 31.22 11.93
N GLU A 618 28.37 32.49 12.33
CA GLU A 618 27.30 33.48 12.21
C GLU A 618 27.58 34.38 10.99
N PRO A 619 26.69 34.44 9.96
CA PRO A 619 26.96 35.20 8.74
C PRO A 619 26.91 36.71 8.99
N ILE A 620 28.08 37.36 8.96
CA ILE A 620 28.26 38.81 9.14
C ILE A 620 28.06 39.59 7.83
N LYS A 621 28.30 38.96 6.68
CA LYS A 621 28.10 39.52 5.34
C LYS A 621 27.34 38.54 4.47
N LYS A 622 26.26 38.99 3.84
CA LYS A 622 25.40 38.20 2.96
C LYS A 622 25.33 38.85 1.59
N VAL A 623 25.74 38.12 0.56
CA VAL A 623 25.63 38.54 -0.85
C VAL A 623 24.47 37.79 -1.48
N LEU A 624 23.58 38.51 -2.17
CA LEU A 624 22.46 37.93 -2.91
C LEU A 624 22.89 37.53 -4.33
N PRO A 625 22.33 36.47 -4.92
CA PRO A 625 22.67 36.03 -6.26
C PRO A 625 22.18 37.03 -7.31
N LYS A 626 23.08 37.50 -8.17
CA LYS A 626 22.72 38.30 -9.34
C LYS A 626 22.04 37.39 -10.36
N TYR A 627 20.72 37.53 -10.50
CA TYR A 627 19.90 36.61 -11.28
C TYR A 627 20.12 36.80 -12.81
N PRO A 628 20.64 35.78 -13.55
CA PRO A 628 20.97 35.92 -14.96
C PRO A 628 19.76 36.25 -15.83
N GLU A 629 19.95 37.14 -16.80
CA GLU A 629 18.83 37.71 -17.57
C GLU A 629 18.14 36.66 -18.46
N ALA A 630 18.92 35.74 -19.02
CA ALA A 630 18.40 34.59 -19.76
C ALA A 630 17.54 33.64 -18.90
N ALA A 631 17.85 33.50 -17.60
CA ALA A 631 17.05 32.68 -16.68
C ALA A 631 15.74 33.38 -16.26
N ARG A 632 15.81 34.71 -16.07
CA ARG A 632 14.65 35.58 -15.81
C ARG A 632 13.69 35.60 -17.00
N ALA A 633 14.21 35.68 -18.23
CA ALA A 633 13.43 35.71 -19.46
C ALA A 633 12.61 34.43 -19.73
N ILE A 634 13.03 33.29 -19.18
CA ILE A 634 12.29 32.01 -19.27
C ILE A 634 11.45 31.70 -18.01
N GLY A 635 11.28 32.67 -17.10
CA GLY A 635 10.48 32.50 -15.89
C GLY A 635 11.00 31.42 -14.94
N ALA A 636 12.32 31.19 -14.89
CA ALA A 636 12.88 30.19 -13.99
C ALA A 636 12.59 30.55 -12.52
N THR A 637 12.36 29.53 -11.70
CA THR A 637 12.14 29.68 -10.26
C THR A 637 12.80 28.49 -9.56
N GLY A 638 13.05 28.63 -8.26
CA GLY A 638 13.53 27.50 -7.48
C GLY A 638 14.24 27.86 -6.19
N LYS A 639 14.59 26.82 -5.43
CA LYS A 639 15.44 26.95 -4.23
C LYS A 639 16.74 26.19 -4.45
N VAL A 640 17.85 26.90 -4.32
CA VAL A 640 19.20 26.30 -4.35
C VAL A 640 19.79 26.39 -2.95
N ILE A 641 20.30 25.28 -2.43
CA ILE A 641 21.03 25.22 -1.17
C ILE A 641 22.50 24.94 -1.48
N VAL A 642 23.38 25.86 -1.11
CA VAL A 642 24.83 25.73 -1.26
C VAL A 642 25.45 25.33 0.06
N LYS A 643 26.22 24.25 0.09
CA LYS A 643 27.12 23.93 1.21
C LYS A 643 28.39 24.75 1.04
N VAL A 644 28.71 25.57 2.03
CA VAL A 644 29.99 26.27 2.14
C VAL A 644 30.83 25.65 3.26
N VAL A 645 32.15 25.62 3.09
CA VAL A 645 33.09 25.41 4.20
C VAL A 645 33.60 26.78 4.65
N VAL A 646 33.31 27.14 5.89
CA VAL A 646 33.80 28.36 6.52
C VAL A 646 35.16 28.07 7.14
N GLY A 647 36.17 28.87 6.79
CA GLY A 647 37.52 28.80 7.33
C GLY A 647 37.63 29.40 8.74
N THR A 648 38.78 29.18 9.38
CA THR A 648 39.13 29.79 10.68
C THR A 648 39.21 31.32 10.63
N ASP A 649 39.39 31.90 9.44
CA ASP A 649 39.36 33.35 9.18
C ASP A 649 37.95 33.89 8.86
N GLY A 650 36.92 33.04 8.89
CA GLY A 650 35.53 33.41 8.64
C GLY A 650 35.15 33.46 7.15
N LYS A 651 36.08 33.23 6.22
CA LYS A 651 35.79 33.26 4.78
C LYS A 651 35.37 31.88 4.26
N VAL A 652 34.71 31.87 3.11
CA VAL A 652 34.31 30.62 2.43
C VAL A 652 35.49 30.01 1.68
N LYS A 653 36.02 28.89 2.20
CA LYS A 653 37.10 28.12 1.55
C LYS A 653 36.64 27.32 0.33
N SER A 654 35.42 26.81 0.36
CA SER A 654 34.82 26.07 -0.76
C SER A 654 33.29 26.17 -0.73
N ALA A 655 32.66 26.06 -1.89
CA ALA A 655 31.21 26.11 -2.05
C ALA A 655 30.77 25.08 -3.09
N THR A 656 29.81 24.22 -2.74
CA THR A 656 29.23 23.21 -3.63
C THR A 656 27.71 23.16 -3.52
N ILE A 657 27.01 22.76 -4.59
CA ILE A 657 25.56 22.52 -4.51
C ILE A 657 25.31 21.38 -3.53
N TYR A 658 24.46 21.63 -2.53
CA TYR A 658 23.99 20.62 -1.59
C TYR A 658 22.66 20.02 -2.07
N SER A 659 21.75 20.87 -2.51
CA SER A 659 20.52 20.47 -3.19
C SER A 659 20.00 21.61 -4.06
N SER A 660 19.31 21.26 -5.15
CA SER A 660 18.71 22.22 -6.07
C SER A 660 17.32 21.76 -6.48
N PHE A 661 16.37 22.68 -6.37
CA PHE A 661 15.01 22.58 -6.89
C PHE A 661 14.77 23.74 -7.84
N GLY A 662 15.56 23.85 -8.92
CA GLY A 662 15.51 24.97 -9.86
C GLY A 662 16.18 24.69 -11.21
N ASN A 663 16.57 25.75 -11.90
CA ASN A 663 17.30 25.74 -13.18
C ASN A 663 18.82 25.83 -12.93
N PRO A 664 19.69 25.16 -13.72
CA PRO A 664 21.16 25.24 -13.56
C PRO A 664 21.75 26.66 -13.53
N ALA A 665 21.16 27.63 -14.23
CA ALA A 665 21.60 29.03 -14.18
C ALA A 665 21.39 29.69 -12.80
N CYS A 666 20.45 29.17 -12.00
CA CYS A 666 20.27 29.56 -10.60
C CYS A 666 21.35 28.93 -9.70
N GLU A 667 21.84 27.74 -10.04
CA GLU A 667 22.89 27.04 -9.29
C GLU A 667 24.25 27.76 -9.39
N GLU A 668 24.63 28.18 -10.59
CA GLU A 668 25.83 28.99 -10.81
C GLU A 668 25.75 30.34 -10.07
N ALA A 669 24.62 31.06 -10.19
CA ALA A 669 24.40 32.33 -9.50
C ALA A 669 24.43 32.17 -7.96
N ALA A 670 23.89 31.08 -7.43
CA ALA A 670 23.94 30.75 -6.00
C ALA A 670 25.37 30.43 -5.53
N LEU A 671 26.14 29.65 -6.31
CA LEU A 671 27.55 29.37 -6.01
C LEU A 671 28.41 30.64 -6.01
N ALA A 672 28.20 31.51 -7.00
CA ALA A 672 28.91 32.78 -7.12
C ALA A 672 28.60 33.71 -5.92
N ALA A 673 27.36 33.75 -5.44
CA ALA A 673 26.97 34.49 -4.25
C ALA A 673 27.54 33.87 -2.96
N ALA A 674 27.42 32.56 -2.78
CA ALA A 674 27.85 31.84 -1.59
C ALA A 674 29.34 32.03 -1.27
N LYS A 675 30.20 32.03 -2.31
CA LYS A 675 31.64 32.29 -2.19
C LYS A 675 31.99 33.69 -1.65
N GLN A 676 31.05 34.63 -1.66
CA GLN A 676 31.23 36.01 -1.21
C GLN A 676 30.60 36.31 0.17
N TRP A 677 30.03 35.29 0.83
CA TRP A 677 29.58 35.42 2.22
C TRP A 677 30.78 35.40 3.17
N GLU A 678 30.70 36.21 4.23
CA GLU A 678 31.67 36.22 5.32
C GLU A 678 30.94 35.92 6.62
N PHE A 679 31.60 35.17 7.49
CA PHE A 679 31.07 34.67 8.75
C PHE A 679 31.99 35.08 9.89
N LYS A 680 31.43 35.23 11.09
CA LYS A 680 32.17 35.00 12.32
C LYS A 680 32.51 33.49 12.37
N PRO A 681 33.77 33.08 12.59
CA PRO A 681 34.16 31.66 12.59
C PRO A 681 33.35 30.82 13.60
N ALA A 682 33.23 29.51 13.32
CA ALA A 682 32.89 28.56 14.37
C ALA A 682 34.04 28.46 15.36
N THR A 683 33.75 28.47 16.65
CA THR A 683 34.74 28.17 17.70
C THR A 683 34.40 26.89 18.43
N LYS A 684 35.42 26.13 18.82
CA LYS A 684 35.32 25.01 19.75
C LYS A 684 36.19 25.35 20.94
N ASP A 685 35.57 25.44 22.12
CA ASP A 685 36.26 25.73 23.39
C ASP A 685 37.03 27.07 23.40
N GLY A 686 36.63 28.00 22.52
CA GLY A 686 37.26 29.30 22.28
C GLY A 686 37.98 29.39 20.93
N GLU A 687 38.59 28.29 20.48
CA GLU A 687 39.47 28.28 19.30
C GLU A 687 38.69 28.17 17.97
N PRO A 688 39.00 28.99 16.95
CA PRO A 688 38.40 28.88 15.62
C PRO A 688 38.69 27.55 14.93
N PHE A 689 37.68 26.92 14.32
CA PHE A 689 37.85 25.72 13.49
C PHE A 689 36.98 25.77 12.23
N GLU A 690 37.30 24.95 11.23
CA GLU A 690 36.55 24.91 9.97
C GLU A 690 35.22 24.17 10.13
N GLN A 691 34.11 24.80 9.73
CA GLN A 691 32.79 24.18 9.78
C GLN A 691 31.99 24.38 8.50
N SER A 692 31.27 23.34 8.09
CA SER A 692 30.33 23.42 6.96
C SER A 692 29.02 24.09 7.36
N VAL A 693 28.55 25.04 6.55
CA VAL A 693 27.25 25.70 6.68
C VAL A 693 26.45 25.54 5.38
N ARG A 694 25.12 25.53 5.47
CA ARG A 694 24.22 25.49 4.30
C ARG A 694 23.56 26.85 4.11
N ILE A 695 23.69 27.44 2.93
CA ILE A 695 23.08 28.73 2.57
C ILE A 695 21.92 28.48 1.59
N PRO A 696 20.67 28.81 1.95
CA PRO A 696 19.55 28.77 1.02
C PRO A 696 19.48 30.06 0.19
N PHE A 697 19.22 29.90 -1.10
CA PHE A 697 18.91 30.97 -2.05
C PHE A 697 17.58 30.67 -2.74
N ASP A 698 16.61 31.56 -2.57
CA ASP A 698 15.26 31.46 -3.13
C ASP A 698 15.14 32.36 -4.37
N PHE A 699 15.02 31.75 -5.54
CA PHE A 699 14.83 32.42 -6.84
C PHE A 699 13.34 32.52 -7.15
N LYS A 700 12.84 33.75 -7.18
CA LYS A 700 11.47 34.13 -7.52
C LYS A 700 11.40 34.54 -9.01
N PRO A 701 10.20 34.59 -9.62
CA PRO A 701 9.99 35.15 -10.96
C PRO A 701 10.55 36.58 -11.06
#